data_AF-A0A7Z0PT69-F1
#
_entry.id   AF-A0A7Z0PT69-F1
#
_cell.length_a   1.000
_cell.length_b   1.000
_cell.length_c   1.000
_cell.angle_alpha   90.00
_cell.angle_beta   90.00
_cell.angle_gamma   90.00
#
_symmetry.space_group_name_H-M   'P 1'
#
loop_
_entity.id
_entity.type
_entity.pdbx_description
1 polymer ?
#
loop_
_entity_poly.entity_id
_entity_poly.type
_entity_poly.pdbx_seq_one_letter_code
_entity_poly.pdbx_strand_id
1 'polypeptide(L)'
;MSQENAPQEKTAGLPDAPQDDPSPSPFDYDVIVVGSGFGGSVTALRLTEKGYRVGVLEAGRRFTRESLPKNSWDLKKFLWAPALGMYGIQRIHLLGNVMVLAGAGVGGGSLNYANTLYVPPTPFFQDPQWKDITDWEEELKPYYDQARRMLGVRLNPTMTPSDVHLKATAERMGVGDSFHLAPVGVFFGDGEDADGSVTARPGEEAADPYFGGVGPARKACHECGECMTGCRHGAKNTLNENYLYLAEKAGATVHPMTTVRSVTEDGHGGFAVDTIGTDRKRVGRGRVLRSRHVVVAAGTYGTQTLLHRMKAGGQLPRLSDQLGMLTRTNSEALVGAQTDDRRYHRVTGQPKADFTKGVAITSSIHPDASTHIEPVRYGKGSNAMGALTVLQVPYAAKGTGTARLLGWLGNTVRHPLLTLRSLSNRRWSERTIIGLVMQSLDNSLTTHLKRKGLGKGLLTARQGHGAPNPKQIEAAVEAASLLSEEINGFAGSNVGELTGMPLTAHFLGGCPIGDSPETGVIDPYHRLYGYPGISVVDGAAVSANLGVNPSLTITAQAERAMSFWPNKGEDDPRPAQGEGYRRLSAVPPRTPVVPEKAFAALRLPFLGMPAVPPKATATPKATATPKATATPKAAATAELKATAELKATEEPKVTEEPKVTMPRPAGPPEPEEQVDTVRQAKPVDTAGAAGAAGAAGPVGTAE
;
A
#
# COMPACT_ATOMS: atom_id res chain seq x y z
N MET A 1 27.63 -32.31 66.96
CA MET A 1 26.80 -31.24 67.55
C MET A 1 26.70 -30.14 66.52
N SER A 2 25.59 -29.77 65.92
CA SER A 2 24.22 -30.26 65.95
C SER A 2 23.58 -29.83 64.62
N GLN A 3 22.59 -30.58 64.16
CA GLN A 3 21.75 -30.26 63.01
C GLN A 3 21.00 -28.95 63.23
N GLU A 4 20.69 -28.24 62.14
CA GLU A 4 19.34 -27.69 61.95
C GLU A 4 18.98 -27.62 60.47
N ASN A 5 17.90 -28.36 60.15
CA ASN A 5 17.24 -28.47 58.85
C ASN A 5 16.25 -27.32 58.67
N ALA A 6 16.20 -26.73 57.48
CA ALA A 6 15.04 -26.00 56.98
C ALA A 6 14.50 -26.70 55.71
N PRO A 7 13.17 -26.86 55.55
CA PRO A 7 12.61 -27.71 54.49
C PRO A 7 12.55 -26.99 53.14
N GLN A 8 13.05 -27.65 52.10
CA GLN A 8 12.83 -27.27 50.70
C GLN A 8 11.39 -27.62 50.28
N GLU A 9 10.63 -26.60 49.86
CA GLU A 9 9.36 -26.78 49.17
C GLU A 9 9.54 -27.56 47.86
N LYS A 10 8.77 -28.63 47.71
CA LYS A 10 8.58 -29.34 46.45
C LYS A 10 7.77 -28.46 45.51
N THR A 11 8.42 -27.81 44.54
CA THR A 11 7.73 -27.31 43.35
C THR A 11 7.41 -28.48 42.43
N ALA A 12 6.13 -28.65 42.14
CA ALA A 12 5.62 -29.62 41.19
C ALA A 12 6.25 -29.38 39.81
N GLY A 13 6.75 -30.46 39.20
CA GLY A 13 7.41 -30.43 37.90
C GLY A 13 6.51 -29.85 36.80
N LEU A 14 7.03 -28.82 36.13
CA LEU A 14 6.58 -28.43 34.80
C LEU A 14 6.90 -29.59 33.84
N PRO A 15 6.00 -29.94 32.89
CA PRO A 15 6.31 -30.95 31.89
C PRO A 15 7.51 -30.50 31.05
N ASP A 16 8.46 -31.44 30.86
CA ASP A 16 9.68 -31.23 30.09
C ASP A 16 9.38 -30.58 28.73
N ALA A 17 10.10 -29.49 28.44
CA ALA A 17 10.14 -28.91 27.11
C ALA A 17 10.63 -29.98 26.11
N PRO A 18 10.10 -30.00 24.87
CA PRO A 18 10.59 -30.93 23.86
C PRO A 18 12.09 -30.76 23.69
N GLN A 19 12.85 -31.82 23.91
CA GLN A 19 14.28 -31.86 23.63
C GLN A 19 14.48 -31.74 22.11
N ASP A 20 14.92 -30.57 21.67
CA ASP A 20 15.44 -30.39 20.31
C ASP A 20 16.69 -31.26 20.13
N ASP A 21 16.65 -32.14 19.13
CA ASP A 21 17.76 -32.99 18.68
C ASP A 21 18.99 -32.13 18.28
N PRO A 22 20.18 -32.32 18.86
CA PRO A 22 21.33 -31.42 18.73
C PRO A 22 22.13 -31.57 17.41
N SER A 23 21.54 -32.13 16.36
CA SER A 23 22.18 -32.05 15.03
C SER A 23 22.07 -30.61 14.49
N PRO A 24 23.17 -29.95 14.10
CA PRO A 24 23.08 -28.60 13.54
C PRO A 24 22.25 -28.68 12.26
N SER A 25 21.08 -28.03 12.28
CA SER A 25 20.20 -27.95 11.11
C SER A 25 21.01 -27.52 9.88
N PRO A 26 20.88 -28.21 8.73
CA PRO A 26 21.58 -27.82 7.50
C PRO A 26 21.10 -26.47 6.95
N PHE A 27 20.06 -25.88 7.53
CA PHE A 27 19.43 -24.64 7.10
C PHE A 27 19.74 -23.49 8.08
N ASP A 28 20.19 -22.36 7.54
CA ASP A 28 20.33 -21.10 8.27
C ASP A 28 18.96 -20.63 8.81
N TYR A 29 17.89 -20.82 8.01
CA TYR A 29 16.51 -20.46 8.36
C TYR A 29 15.53 -21.53 7.92
N ASP A 30 14.38 -21.62 8.58
CA ASP A 30 13.31 -22.48 8.07
C ASP A 30 12.68 -21.83 6.81
N VAL A 31 12.54 -20.50 6.83
CA VAL A 31 12.01 -19.70 5.72
C VAL A 31 12.87 -18.47 5.47
N ILE A 32 13.29 -18.26 4.22
CA ILE A 32 13.89 -17.00 3.78
C ILE A 32 12.84 -16.18 3.02
N VAL A 33 12.63 -14.94 3.44
CA VAL A 33 11.78 -13.95 2.76
C VAL A 33 12.68 -12.99 1.98
N VAL A 34 12.48 -12.88 0.67
CA VAL A 34 13.24 -11.98 -0.20
C VAL A 34 12.46 -10.68 -0.37
N GLY A 35 12.85 -9.64 0.35
CA GLY A 35 12.20 -8.33 0.36
C GLY A 35 11.32 -8.10 1.60
N SER A 36 11.31 -6.87 2.08
CA SER A 36 10.66 -6.46 3.33
C SER A 36 9.45 -5.54 3.13
N GLY A 37 8.85 -5.55 1.93
CA GLY A 37 7.61 -4.81 1.63
C GLY A 37 6.36 -5.45 2.24
N PHE A 38 5.16 -5.02 1.81
CA PHE A 38 3.87 -5.46 2.38
C PHE A 38 3.77 -6.98 2.52
N GLY A 39 3.87 -7.73 1.41
CA GLY A 39 3.81 -9.19 1.44
C GLY A 39 4.90 -9.86 2.28
N GLY A 40 6.13 -9.34 2.21
CA GLY A 40 7.27 -9.87 2.96
C GLY A 40 7.14 -9.65 4.47
N SER A 41 6.63 -8.50 4.89
CA SER A 41 6.42 -8.18 6.29
C SER A 41 5.29 -9.00 6.93
N VAL A 42 4.19 -9.21 6.22
CA VAL A 42 3.10 -10.10 6.64
C VAL A 42 3.64 -11.52 6.80
N THR A 43 4.36 -12.01 5.79
CA THR A 43 5.01 -13.33 5.83
C THR A 43 5.92 -13.47 7.04
N ALA A 44 6.77 -12.47 7.30
CA ALA A 44 7.70 -12.49 8.42
C ALA A 44 6.97 -12.62 9.76
N LEU A 45 5.91 -11.84 9.98
CA LEU A 45 5.12 -11.93 11.21
C LEU A 45 4.41 -13.28 11.32
N ARG A 46 3.59 -13.63 10.32
CA ARG A 46 2.69 -14.79 10.40
C ARG A 46 3.44 -16.12 10.48
N LEU A 47 4.57 -16.26 9.79
CA LEU A 47 5.36 -17.48 9.89
C LEU A 47 6.17 -17.56 11.19
N THR A 48 6.59 -16.41 11.75
CA THR A 48 7.20 -16.40 13.08
C THR A 48 6.18 -16.80 14.16
N GLU A 49 4.94 -16.30 14.07
CA GLU A 49 3.81 -16.71 14.94
C GLU A 49 3.47 -18.20 14.85
N LYS A 50 3.82 -18.84 13.72
CA LYS A 50 3.67 -20.29 13.45
C LYS A 50 4.88 -21.12 13.87
N GLY A 51 5.88 -20.49 14.50
CA GLY A 51 7.08 -21.15 15.05
C GLY A 51 8.22 -21.36 14.06
N TYR A 52 8.18 -20.77 12.87
CA TYR A 52 9.27 -20.86 11.90
C TYR A 52 10.42 -19.89 12.25
N ARG A 53 11.67 -20.31 12.04
CA ARG A 53 12.83 -19.40 12.03
C ARG A 53 12.86 -18.63 10.71
N VAL A 54 12.57 -17.33 10.75
CA VAL A 54 12.42 -16.50 9.54
C VAL A 54 13.57 -15.51 9.36
N GLY A 55 14.19 -15.52 8.18
CA GLY A 55 15.18 -14.54 7.75
C GLY A 55 14.67 -13.67 6.61
N VAL A 56 14.64 -12.35 6.79
CA VAL A 56 14.18 -11.38 5.77
C VAL A 56 15.38 -10.70 5.12
N LEU A 57 15.55 -10.83 3.81
CA LEU A 57 16.66 -10.25 3.06
C LEU A 57 16.20 -8.99 2.32
N GLU A 58 16.70 -7.82 2.71
CA GLU A 58 16.32 -6.54 2.13
C GLU A 58 17.50 -5.89 1.42
N ALA A 59 17.34 -5.57 0.14
CA ALA A 59 18.39 -4.92 -0.64
C ALA A 59 18.71 -3.52 -0.11
N GLY A 60 17.70 -2.80 0.39
CA GLY A 60 17.81 -1.45 0.93
C GLY A 60 18.29 -1.34 2.37
N ARG A 61 18.56 -0.10 2.77
CA ARG A 61 18.99 0.23 4.13
C ARG A 61 17.81 0.24 5.10
N ARG A 62 18.11 0.10 6.38
CA ARG A 62 17.17 0.47 7.45
C ARG A 62 17.17 1.99 7.63
N PHE A 63 15.99 2.53 7.88
CA PHE A 63 15.80 3.95 8.19
C PHE A 63 15.15 4.09 9.57
N THR A 64 15.78 4.88 10.44
CA THR A 64 15.12 5.52 11.59
C THR A 64 14.46 6.83 11.16
N ARG A 65 13.60 7.38 12.02
CA ARG A 65 12.91 8.67 11.83
C ARG A 65 13.88 9.82 11.51
N GLU A 66 15.06 9.83 12.13
CA GLU A 66 16.10 10.84 11.97
C GLU A 66 16.93 10.65 10.68
N SER A 67 17.04 9.40 10.24
CA SER A 67 17.87 9.02 9.09
C SER A 67 17.12 9.10 7.75
N LEU A 68 15.80 9.26 7.77
CA LEU A 68 14.97 9.54 6.60
C LEU A 68 15.34 10.91 5.98
N PRO A 69 15.09 11.12 4.67
CA PRO A 69 15.47 12.35 4.00
C PRO A 69 14.67 13.53 4.57
N LYS A 70 15.34 14.67 4.76
CA LYS A 70 14.68 15.89 5.24
C LYS A 70 13.59 16.38 4.29
N ASN A 71 13.84 16.25 3.00
CA ASN A 71 12.94 16.53 1.90
C ASN A 71 13.52 15.86 0.63
N SER A 72 12.84 16.01 -0.51
CA SER A 72 13.28 15.41 -1.78
C SER A 72 14.64 15.90 -2.30
N TRP A 73 15.23 16.99 -1.77
CA TRP A 73 16.55 17.49 -2.18
C TRP A 73 17.71 16.81 -1.45
N ASP A 74 17.46 16.05 -0.38
CA ASP A 74 18.46 15.18 0.23
C ASP A 74 18.67 13.94 -0.66
N LEU A 75 19.22 14.15 -1.86
CA LEU A 75 19.24 13.16 -2.94
C LEU A 75 19.90 11.84 -2.53
N LYS A 76 20.91 11.86 -1.65
CA LYS A 76 21.59 10.65 -1.16
C LYS A 76 20.66 9.75 -0.32
N LYS A 77 19.72 10.36 0.41
CA LYS A 77 18.75 9.66 1.26
C LYS A 77 17.37 9.54 0.62
N PHE A 78 17.10 10.31 -0.42
CA PHE A 78 15.86 10.23 -1.20
C PHE A 78 15.99 9.26 -2.36
N LEU A 79 17.01 9.36 -3.22
CA LEU A 79 17.14 8.51 -4.42
C LEU A 79 17.87 7.20 -4.15
N TRP A 80 17.33 6.11 -4.71
CA TRP A 80 17.97 4.81 -4.79
C TRP A 80 18.76 4.69 -6.09
N ALA A 81 20.06 4.95 -6.02
CA ALA A 81 21.01 4.73 -7.09
C ALA A 81 22.33 4.16 -6.52
N PRO A 82 22.38 2.87 -6.16
CA PRO A 82 23.54 2.25 -5.51
C PRO A 82 24.85 2.42 -6.29
N ALA A 83 24.79 2.45 -7.62
CA ALA A 83 25.95 2.67 -8.47
C ALA A 83 26.59 4.06 -8.31
N LEU A 84 25.84 5.02 -7.76
CA LEU A 84 26.26 6.39 -7.45
C LEU A 84 26.44 6.60 -5.93
N GLY A 85 26.42 5.53 -5.13
CA GLY A 85 26.49 5.63 -3.66
C GLY A 85 25.24 6.22 -3.00
N MET A 86 24.10 6.26 -3.70
CA MET A 86 22.82 6.74 -3.16
C MET A 86 21.94 5.54 -2.80
N TYR A 87 21.51 5.47 -1.54
CA TYR A 87 20.73 4.35 -0.98
C TYR A 87 19.43 4.84 -0.36
N GLY A 88 18.79 5.82 -1.00
CA GLY A 88 17.56 6.44 -0.53
C GLY A 88 16.30 5.61 -0.73
N ILE A 89 15.18 6.14 -0.23
CA ILE A 89 13.88 5.44 -0.22
C ILE A 89 13.18 5.34 -1.58
N GLN A 90 13.43 6.27 -2.49
CA GLN A 90 12.77 6.40 -3.79
C GLN A 90 13.58 5.71 -4.88
N ARG A 91 13.03 4.62 -5.43
CA ARG A 91 13.58 3.91 -6.57
C ARG A 91 12.81 4.27 -7.84
N ILE A 92 13.55 4.40 -8.94
CA ILE A 92 12.98 4.68 -10.27
C ILE A 92 13.54 3.64 -11.24
N HIS A 93 12.67 2.92 -11.92
CA HIS A 93 13.02 1.95 -12.95
C HIS A 93 12.49 2.39 -14.31
N LEU A 94 13.30 2.19 -15.34
CA LEU A 94 12.84 2.26 -16.72
C LEU A 94 12.57 0.83 -17.21
N LEU A 95 11.33 0.55 -17.62
CA LEU A 95 10.87 -0.73 -18.14
C LEU A 95 10.31 -0.54 -19.55
N GLY A 96 11.13 -0.76 -20.57
CA GLY A 96 10.75 -0.41 -21.94
C GLY A 96 10.41 1.08 -22.03
N ASN A 97 9.15 1.39 -22.36
CA ASN A 97 8.62 2.75 -22.41
C ASN A 97 7.72 3.07 -21.20
N VAL A 98 8.01 2.53 -20.02
CA VAL A 98 7.28 2.85 -18.77
C VAL A 98 8.28 3.22 -17.69
N MET A 99 8.01 4.29 -16.94
CA MET A 99 8.79 4.67 -15.77
C MET A 99 8.04 4.23 -14.50
N VAL A 100 8.69 3.41 -13.68
CA VAL A 100 8.10 2.80 -12.47
C VAL A 100 8.75 3.37 -11.22
N LEU A 101 7.94 3.93 -10.33
CA LEU A 101 8.34 4.38 -9.01
C LEU A 101 8.15 3.24 -7.99
N ALA A 102 9.13 3.05 -7.11
CA ALA A 102 9.08 2.03 -6.07
C ALA A 102 9.79 2.50 -4.79
N GLY A 103 9.54 1.81 -3.68
CA GLY A 103 10.28 1.99 -2.42
C GLY A 103 11.53 1.12 -2.34
N ALA A 104 12.54 1.57 -1.59
CA ALA A 104 13.72 0.80 -1.26
C ALA A 104 14.16 1.01 0.20
N GLY A 105 14.36 -0.07 0.93
CA GLY A 105 14.70 -0.01 2.35
C GLY A 105 13.89 -1.02 3.15
N VAL A 106 14.27 -1.21 4.41
CA VAL A 106 13.47 -2.05 5.33
C VAL A 106 12.09 -1.44 5.48
N GLY A 107 11.05 -2.19 5.11
CA GLY A 107 9.66 -1.72 5.00
C GLY A 107 9.21 -1.39 3.56
N GLY A 108 10.10 -1.48 2.57
CA GLY A 108 9.79 -1.35 1.15
C GLY A 108 9.01 -0.09 0.77
N GLY A 109 7.96 -0.25 -0.04
CA GLY A 109 7.08 0.84 -0.50
C GLY A 109 6.38 1.62 0.61
N SER A 110 6.19 1.03 1.80
CA SER A 110 5.54 1.75 2.91
C SER A 110 6.33 2.99 3.38
N LEU A 111 7.63 3.03 3.09
CA LEU A 111 8.48 4.18 3.41
C LEU A 111 8.05 5.43 2.64
N ASN A 112 7.73 5.33 1.35
CA ASN A 112 7.47 6.46 0.46
C ASN A 112 6.11 6.44 -0.26
N TYR A 113 5.20 5.52 0.07
CA TYR A 113 3.80 5.59 -0.39
C TYR A 113 3.00 6.71 0.30
N ALA A 114 1.86 7.05 -0.32
CA ALA A 114 0.88 8.04 0.14
C ALA A 114 -0.22 7.45 1.05
N ASN A 115 -0.09 6.19 1.46
CA ASN A 115 -0.86 5.55 2.54
C ASN A 115 -2.38 5.49 2.38
N THR A 116 -2.89 5.55 1.16
CA THR A 116 -4.28 5.22 0.80
C THR A 116 -4.48 3.72 0.66
N LEU A 117 -5.61 3.24 1.20
CA LEU A 117 -5.86 1.81 1.46
C LEU A 117 -7.30 1.44 1.09
N TYR A 118 -7.60 1.48 -0.21
CA TYR A 118 -8.90 1.11 -0.77
C TYR A 118 -9.07 -0.40 -0.95
N VAL A 119 -10.31 -0.86 -0.84
CA VAL A 119 -10.75 -2.15 -1.37
C VAL A 119 -11.12 -1.94 -2.83
N PRO A 120 -10.62 -2.75 -3.78
CA PRO A 120 -10.97 -2.63 -5.18
C PRO A 120 -12.47 -2.97 -5.42
N PRO A 121 -13.06 -2.47 -6.52
CA PRO A 121 -14.45 -2.78 -6.86
C PRO A 121 -14.61 -4.22 -7.39
N THR A 122 -15.86 -4.70 -7.45
CA THR A 122 -16.23 -6.06 -7.91
C THR A 122 -15.56 -6.54 -9.21
N PRO A 123 -15.34 -5.71 -10.25
CA PRO A 123 -14.66 -6.15 -11.47
C PRO A 123 -13.27 -6.76 -11.24
N PHE A 124 -12.54 -6.35 -10.21
CA PHE A 124 -11.26 -6.96 -9.84
C PHE A 124 -11.42 -8.43 -9.42
N PHE A 125 -12.43 -8.72 -8.61
CA PHE A 125 -12.69 -10.07 -8.08
C PHE A 125 -13.29 -10.99 -9.15
N GLN A 126 -14.01 -10.42 -10.12
CA GLN A 126 -14.66 -11.13 -11.21
C GLN A 126 -13.82 -11.16 -12.50
N ASP A 127 -12.52 -10.83 -12.43
CA ASP A 127 -11.62 -10.86 -13.58
C ASP A 127 -11.50 -12.29 -14.14
N PRO A 128 -11.63 -12.49 -15.48
CA PRO A 128 -11.53 -13.81 -16.11
C PRO A 128 -10.26 -14.60 -15.78
N GLN A 129 -9.16 -13.95 -15.38
CA GLN A 129 -7.93 -14.64 -15.00
C GLN A 129 -8.11 -15.62 -13.84
N TRP A 130 -9.04 -15.35 -12.92
CA TRP A 130 -9.09 -16.09 -11.65
C TRP A 130 -10.50 -16.30 -11.08
N LYS A 131 -11.54 -15.63 -11.60
CA LYS A 131 -12.92 -15.73 -11.08
C LYS A 131 -13.46 -17.16 -10.97
N ASP A 132 -13.03 -18.07 -11.85
CA ASP A 132 -13.55 -19.44 -11.91
C ASP A 132 -12.90 -20.37 -10.87
N ILE A 133 -11.87 -19.89 -10.16
CA ILE A 133 -11.20 -20.63 -9.08
C ILE A 133 -12.06 -20.64 -7.82
N THR A 134 -12.57 -19.46 -7.42
CA THR A 134 -13.40 -19.27 -6.23
C THR A 134 -14.05 -17.88 -6.20
N ASP A 135 -14.98 -17.66 -5.28
CA ASP A 135 -15.48 -16.32 -4.99
C ASP A 135 -14.42 -15.51 -4.22
N TRP A 136 -13.60 -14.78 -4.97
CA TRP A 136 -12.49 -13.99 -4.41
C TRP A 136 -12.95 -12.82 -3.56
N GLU A 137 -14.13 -12.26 -3.80
CA GLU A 137 -14.64 -11.15 -3.01
C GLU A 137 -15.03 -11.66 -1.62
N GLU A 138 -15.78 -12.76 -1.56
CA GLU A 138 -16.14 -13.41 -0.31
C GLU A 138 -14.90 -13.95 0.43
N GLU A 139 -13.98 -14.57 -0.31
CA GLU A 139 -12.80 -15.19 0.29
C GLU A 139 -11.79 -14.17 0.83
N LEU A 140 -11.55 -13.05 0.13
CA LEU A 140 -10.59 -12.04 0.57
C LEU A 140 -11.15 -11.09 1.63
N LYS A 141 -12.48 -10.95 1.76
CA LYS A 141 -13.14 -10.06 2.72
C LYS A 141 -12.57 -10.09 4.15
N PRO A 142 -12.41 -11.26 4.82
CA PRO A 142 -11.84 -11.30 6.17
C PRO A 142 -10.37 -10.85 6.23
N TYR A 143 -9.60 -11.09 5.16
CA TYR A 143 -8.19 -10.70 5.10
C TYR A 143 -8.01 -9.22 4.77
N TYR A 144 -8.93 -8.62 4.01
CA TYR A 144 -9.02 -7.16 3.90
C TYR A 144 -9.32 -6.51 5.26
N ASP A 145 -10.20 -7.11 6.06
CA ASP A 145 -10.46 -6.63 7.42
C ASP A 145 -9.22 -6.69 8.31
N GLN A 146 -8.55 -7.84 8.36
CA GLN A 146 -7.31 -7.99 9.12
C GLN A 146 -6.23 -7.00 8.67
N ALA A 147 -6.05 -6.83 7.35
CA ALA A 147 -5.09 -5.88 6.80
C ALA A 147 -5.45 -4.42 7.16
N ARG A 148 -6.73 -4.03 7.11
CA ARG A 148 -7.18 -2.70 7.55
C ARG A 148 -6.85 -2.43 9.02
N ARG A 149 -7.08 -3.40 9.90
CA ARG A 149 -6.81 -3.23 11.34
C ARG A 149 -5.31 -3.16 11.63
N MET A 150 -4.50 -4.01 11.01
CA MET A 150 -3.03 -3.97 11.16
C MET A 150 -2.41 -2.68 10.62
N LEU A 151 -2.91 -2.18 9.48
CA LEU A 151 -2.45 -0.94 8.86
C LEU A 151 -3.07 0.32 9.50
N GLY A 152 -4.02 0.17 10.44
CA GLY A 152 -4.65 1.30 11.14
C GLY A 152 -5.50 2.17 10.20
N VAL A 153 -6.26 1.53 9.29
CA VAL A 153 -7.05 2.24 8.28
C VAL A 153 -8.24 2.93 8.93
N ARG A 154 -8.37 4.23 8.67
CA ARG A 154 -9.57 5.05 8.95
C ARG A 154 -9.76 6.07 7.84
N LEU A 155 -10.93 6.69 7.77
CA LEU A 155 -11.12 7.84 6.88
C LEU A 155 -10.26 9.01 7.36
N ASN A 156 -9.64 9.70 6.40
CA ASN A 156 -8.94 10.95 6.64
C ASN A 156 -9.93 11.97 7.27
N PRO A 157 -9.61 12.59 8.42
CA PRO A 157 -10.54 13.47 9.11
C PRO A 157 -10.55 14.91 8.57
N THR A 158 -9.55 15.29 7.78
CA THR A 158 -9.31 16.71 7.44
C THR A 158 -9.61 17.01 5.98
N MET A 159 -10.51 17.97 5.74
CA MET A 159 -10.63 18.64 4.45
C MET A 159 -9.51 19.66 4.28
N THR A 160 -8.73 19.53 3.21
CA THR A 160 -7.58 20.40 2.92
C THR A 160 -7.87 21.38 1.78
N PRO A 161 -7.03 22.41 1.56
CA PRO A 161 -7.21 23.31 0.42
C PRO A 161 -7.26 22.59 -0.94
N SER A 162 -6.46 21.54 -1.13
CA SER A 162 -6.49 20.73 -2.36
C SER A 162 -7.84 20.02 -2.56
N ASP A 163 -8.47 19.58 -1.46
CA ASP A 163 -9.73 18.85 -1.51
C ASP A 163 -10.91 19.78 -1.84
N VAL A 164 -10.87 21.03 -1.34
CA VAL A 164 -11.85 22.07 -1.69
C VAL A 164 -11.86 22.30 -3.20
N HIS A 165 -10.68 22.47 -3.79
CA HIS A 165 -10.54 22.68 -5.23
C HIS A 165 -10.88 21.43 -6.05
N LEU A 166 -10.55 20.24 -5.56
CA LEU A 166 -10.93 18.99 -6.22
C LEU A 166 -12.45 18.76 -6.18
N LYS A 167 -13.11 19.05 -5.06
CA LYS A 167 -14.57 18.96 -4.92
C LYS A 167 -15.28 19.92 -5.88
N ALA A 168 -14.84 21.18 -5.93
CA ALA A 168 -15.36 22.15 -6.90
C ALA A 168 -15.15 21.69 -8.35
N THR A 169 -13.97 21.12 -8.65
CA THR A 169 -13.69 20.51 -9.96
C THR A 169 -14.66 19.37 -10.28
N ALA A 170 -14.93 18.48 -9.32
CA ALA A 170 -15.87 17.38 -9.49
C ALA A 170 -17.31 17.85 -9.72
N GLU A 171 -17.74 18.89 -9.00
CA GLU A 171 -19.05 19.53 -9.22
C GLU A 171 -19.16 20.09 -10.64
N ARG A 172 -18.11 20.74 -11.15
CA ARG A 172 -18.06 21.24 -12.55
C ARG A 172 -18.03 20.12 -13.59
N MET A 173 -17.45 18.97 -13.26
CA MET A 173 -17.48 17.76 -14.09
C MET A 173 -18.83 16.99 -14.00
N GLY A 174 -19.77 17.44 -13.15
CA GLY A 174 -21.05 16.76 -12.95
C GLY A 174 -20.98 15.49 -12.09
N VAL A 175 -19.87 15.29 -11.36
CA VAL A 175 -19.60 14.11 -10.53
C VAL A 175 -19.32 14.47 -9.06
N GLY A 176 -19.82 15.62 -8.60
CA GLY A 176 -19.62 16.12 -7.24
C GLY A 176 -20.00 15.12 -6.15
N ASP A 177 -21.04 14.32 -6.38
CA ASP A 177 -21.52 13.28 -5.46
C ASP A 177 -20.55 12.10 -5.28
N SER A 178 -19.58 11.96 -6.19
CA SER A 178 -18.51 10.96 -6.07
C SER A 178 -17.36 11.39 -5.15
N PHE A 179 -17.35 12.65 -4.70
CA PHE A 179 -16.31 13.14 -3.81
C PHE A 179 -16.44 12.51 -2.41
N HIS A 180 -15.35 11.94 -1.92
CA HIS A 180 -15.26 11.48 -0.52
C HIS A 180 -13.82 11.53 0.00
N LEU A 181 -13.67 11.49 1.32
CA LEU A 181 -12.37 11.44 1.98
C LEU A 181 -11.74 10.05 1.82
N ALA A 182 -10.41 10.00 1.77
CA ALA A 182 -9.67 8.78 1.48
C ALA A 182 -9.46 7.94 2.76
N PRO A 183 -9.53 6.59 2.67
CA PRO A 183 -9.11 5.70 3.75
C PRO A 183 -7.57 5.66 3.83
N VAL A 184 -7.02 6.05 4.97
CA VAL A 184 -5.58 6.21 5.19
C VAL A 184 -5.06 5.46 6.42
N GLY A 185 -3.81 5.01 6.36
CA GLY A 185 -3.11 4.37 7.50
C GLY A 185 -2.24 5.35 8.29
N VAL A 186 -2.86 6.20 9.12
CA VAL A 186 -2.20 7.25 9.92
C VAL A 186 -2.83 7.33 11.30
N PHE A 187 -2.00 7.56 12.31
CA PHE A 187 -2.44 7.92 13.66
C PHE A 187 -2.60 9.44 13.78
N PHE A 188 -3.81 9.93 14.03
CA PHE A 188 -4.11 11.36 14.18
C PHE A 188 -4.16 11.83 15.64
N GLY A 189 -4.40 10.93 16.59
CA GLY A 189 -4.47 11.19 18.03
C GLY A 189 -5.76 11.86 18.50
N ASP A 190 -6.78 11.95 17.64
CA ASP A 190 -8.04 12.68 17.89
C ASP A 190 -9.12 11.86 18.61
N GLY A 191 -8.82 10.61 18.98
CA GLY A 191 -9.76 9.70 19.65
C GLY A 191 -10.64 8.88 18.71
N GLU A 192 -10.44 8.99 17.40
CA GLU A 192 -11.11 8.14 16.40
C GLU A 192 -10.16 7.13 15.74
N ASP A 193 -8.89 7.11 16.16
CA ASP A 193 -7.94 6.06 15.77
C ASP A 193 -8.23 4.76 16.50
N ALA A 194 -8.12 3.64 15.79
CA ALA A 194 -8.26 2.30 16.36
C ALA A 194 -9.59 2.12 17.12
N ASP A 195 -9.52 1.92 18.45
CA ASP A 195 -10.68 1.80 19.34
C ASP A 195 -10.96 3.09 20.14
N GLY A 196 -10.26 4.18 19.84
CA GLY A 196 -10.40 5.49 20.49
C GLY A 196 -9.79 5.59 21.89
N SER A 197 -9.11 4.54 22.37
CA SER A 197 -8.55 4.50 23.74
C SER A 197 -7.31 5.39 23.92
N VAL A 198 -6.63 5.76 22.83
CA VAL A 198 -5.40 6.54 22.85
C VAL A 198 -5.60 7.87 22.12
N THR A 199 -5.30 8.97 22.81
CA THR A 199 -5.36 10.33 22.27
C THR A 199 -4.02 11.02 22.44
N ALA A 200 -3.71 11.98 21.56
CA ALA A 200 -2.52 12.81 21.62
C ALA A 200 -2.69 14.06 20.77
N ARG A 201 -2.08 15.17 21.17
CA ARG A 201 -2.08 16.38 20.34
C ARG A 201 -1.17 16.19 19.13
N PRO A 202 -1.42 16.86 17.99
CA PRO A 202 -0.54 16.80 16.83
C PRO A 202 0.95 16.98 17.18
N GLY A 203 1.78 16.00 16.82
CA GLY A 203 3.22 15.95 17.11
C GLY A 203 3.61 15.38 18.48
N GLU A 204 2.66 15.17 19.38
CA GLU A 204 2.86 14.53 20.68
C GLU A 204 2.97 13.01 20.52
N GLU A 205 3.78 12.38 21.38
CA GLU A 205 3.93 10.94 21.44
C GLU A 205 2.85 10.30 22.33
N ALA A 206 2.32 9.18 21.89
CA ALA A 206 1.32 8.37 22.56
C ALA A 206 1.79 6.91 22.61
N ALA A 207 1.23 6.15 23.55
CA ALA A 207 1.40 4.71 23.60
C ALA A 207 0.88 4.03 22.33
N ASP A 208 1.18 2.74 22.16
CA ASP A 208 0.70 1.92 21.05
C ASP A 208 -0.85 1.90 20.98
N PRO A 209 -1.47 2.47 19.94
CA PRO A 209 -2.93 2.52 19.82
C PRO A 209 -3.51 1.29 19.11
N TYR A 210 -2.71 0.44 18.47
CA TYR A 210 -3.22 -0.60 17.56
C TYR A 210 -3.01 -2.02 18.10
N PHE A 211 -1.90 -2.28 18.79
CA PHE A 211 -1.42 -3.64 19.06
C PHE A 211 -1.46 -4.01 20.55
N GLY A 212 -2.25 -3.31 21.37
CA GLY A 212 -2.46 -3.68 22.78
C GLY A 212 -1.19 -3.58 23.64
N GLY A 213 -0.30 -2.65 23.32
CA GLY A 213 0.92 -2.36 24.07
C GLY A 213 2.13 -3.18 23.63
N VAL A 214 1.99 -4.13 22.69
CA VAL A 214 3.15 -4.84 22.15
C VAL A 214 3.80 -4.12 20.97
N GLY A 215 3.11 -3.16 20.34
CA GLY A 215 3.65 -2.32 19.27
C GLY A 215 4.47 -1.14 19.79
N PRO A 216 5.05 -0.34 18.87
CA PRO A 216 5.80 0.84 19.22
C PRO A 216 4.90 2.04 19.52
N ALA A 217 5.43 3.00 20.29
CA ALA A 217 4.80 4.31 20.48
C ALA A 217 4.65 5.07 19.16
N ARG A 218 3.59 5.87 19.07
CA ARG A 218 3.21 6.67 17.89
C ARG A 218 3.30 8.15 18.20
N LYS A 219 3.54 8.98 17.19
CA LYS A 219 3.24 10.42 17.33
C LYS A 219 2.02 10.77 16.50
N ALA A 220 1.14 11.58 17.06
CA ALA A 220 -0.02 12.08 16.34
C ALA A 220 0.39 12.90 15.12
N CYS A 221 -0.31 12.70 14.00
CA CYS A 221 -0.07 13.41 12.76
C CYS A 221 -0.27 14.93 12.94
N HIS A 222 0.66 15.72 12.40
CA HIS A 222 0.51 17.18 12.29
C HIS A 222 0.40 17.63 10.83
N GLU A 223 0.01 16.72 9.94
CA GLU A 223 -0.48 17.04 8.60
C GLU A 223 0.51 17.80 7.70
N CYS A 224 1.78 17.37 7.70
CA CYS A 224 2.87 18.04 7.00
C CYS A 224 3.09 17.66 5.53
N GLY A 225 2.32 16.72 4.99
CA GLY A 225 2.45 16.25 3.60
C GLY A 225 3.72 15.45 3.28
N GLU A 226 4.59 15.16 4.27
CA GLU A 226 5.89 14.49 4.06
C GLU A 226 5.80 12.97 3.82
N CYS A 227 4.59 12.40 3.68
CA CYS A 227 4.38 10.94 3.63
C CYS A 227 5.21 10.25 2.55
N MET A 228 5.32 10.85 1.35
CA MET A 228 6.07 10.30 0.23
C MET A 228 7.58 10.55 0.27
N THR A 229 8.05 11.44 1.15
CA THR A 229 9.48 11.58 1.48
C THR A 229 9.87 10.75 2.69
N GLY A 230 8.96 9.96 3.26
CA GLY A 230 9.18 9.24 4.51
C GLY A 230 8.71 10.05 5.70
N CYS A 231 7.78 9.47 6.47
CA CYS A 231 7.26 10.10 7.69
C CYS A 231 8.33 10.07 8.78
N ARG A 232 9.01 11.20 8.97
CA ARG A 232 10.02 11.39 10.03
C ARG A 232 9.43 11.56 11.42
N HIS A 233 8.11 11.63 11.50
CA HIS A 233 7.39 12.00 12.72
C HIS A 233 6.78 10.81 13.43
N GLY A 234 6.65 9.65 12.76
CA GLY A 234 6.12 8.43 13.40
C GLY A 234 4.59 8.30 13.38
N ALA A 235 3.89 9.16 12.63
CA ALA A 235 2.42 9.14 12.51
C ALA A 235 1.93 8.15 11.45
N LYS A 236 2.68 7.99 10.34
CA LYS A 236 2.33 7.04 9.27
C LYS A 236 2.60 5.62 9.76
N ASN A 237 1.59 4.75 9.72
CA ASN A 237 1.68 3.38 10.22
C ASN A 237 2.42 2.46 9.22
N THR A 238 3.71 2.74 9.03
CA THR A 238 4.59 2.02 8.09
C THR A 238 4.88 0.59 8.54
N LEU A 239 5.48 -0.22 7.66
CA LEU A 239 5.77 -1.62 7.98
C LEU A 239 6.79 -1.79 9.11
N ASN A 240 7.71 -0.83 9.26
CA ASN A 240 8.67 -0.78 10.38
C ASN A 240 8.04 -0.44 11.72
N GLU A 241 6.78 -0.05 11.70
CA GLU A 241 6.01 0.42 12.82
C GLU A 241 4.91 -0.62 13.16
N ASN A 242 4.55 -1.53 12.24
CA ASN A 242 3.59 -2.62 12.46
C ASN A 242 4.18 -4.02 12.20
N TYR A 243 3.88 -4.68 11.08
CA TYR A 243 4.25 -6.06 10.78
C TYR A 243 5.73 -6.39 11.01
N LEU A 244 6.67 -5.59 10.49
CA LEU A 244 8.09 -5.87 10.69
C LEU A 244 8.53 -5.63 12.13
N TYR A 245 8.00 -4.60 12.78
CA TYR A 245 8.27 -4.35 14.19
C TYR A 245 7.88 -5.56 15.05
N LEU A 246 6.66 -6.06 14.85
CA LEU A 246 6.12 -7.20 15.57
C LEU A 246 6.85 -8.50 15.20
N ALA A 247 7.20 -8.68 13.93
CA ALA A 247 7.95 -9.86 13.47
C ALA A 247 9.34 -9.93 14.12
N GLU A 248 10.09 -8.81 14.14
CA GLU A 248 11.41 -8.74 14.78
C GLU A 248 11.30 -8.96 16.28
N LYS A 249 10.28 -8.35 16.92
CA LYS A 249 10.00 -8.57 18.35
C LYS A 249 9.70 -10.04 18.68
N ALA A 250 9.12 -10.77 17.74
CA ALA A 250 8.80 -12.19 17.86
C ALA A 250 9.94 -13.13 17.44
N GLY A 251 11.05 -12.62 16.90
CA GLY A 251 12.26 -13.39 16.58
C GLY A 251 12.64 -13.47 15.10
N ALA A 252 11.89 -12.85 14.19
CA ALA A 252 12.32 -12.73 12.79
C ALA A 252 13.61 -11.91 12.68
N THR A 253 14.54 -12.30 11.81
CA THR A 253 15.80 -11.57 11.61
C THR A 253 15.80 -10.85 10.27
N VAL A 254 15.93 -9.53 10.27
CA VAL A 254 16.03 -8.72 9.03
C VAL A 254 17.49 -8.42 8.71
N HIS A 255 17.90 -8.73 7.48
CA HIS A 255 19.22 -8.46 6.90
C HIS A 255 19.12 -7.29 5.92
N PRO A 256 19.29 -6.03 6.37
CA PRO A 256 19.35 -4.89 5.46
C PRO A 256 20.60 -4.95 4.58
N MET A 257 20.60 -4.16 3.51
CA MET A 257 21.74 -4.04 2.58
C MET A 257 22.18 -5.39 1.97
N THR A 258 21.25 -6.34 1.83
CA THR A 258 21.51 -7.69 1.32
C THR A 258 20.70 -7.93 0.05
N THR A 259 21.37 -7.90 -1.11
CA THR A 259 20.74 -8.21 -2.41
C THR A 259 20.78 -9.70 -2.67
N VAL A 260 19.61 -10.32 -2.88
CA VAL A 260 19.50 -11.68 -3.44
C VAL A 260 19.79 -11.66 -4.95
N ARG A 261 20.62 -12.58 -5.42
CA ARG A 261 20.99 -12.74 -6.84
C ARG A 261 20.31 -13.93 -7.50
N SER A 262 20.16 -15.03 -6.77
CA SER A 262 19.49 -16.24 -7.25
C SER A 262 19.02 -17.12 -6.09
N VAL A 263 18.07 -17.98 -6.40
CA VAL A 263 17.56 -19.08 -5.58
C VAL A 263 17.69 -20.34 -6.43
N THR A 264 18.26 -21.39 -5.87
CA THR A 264 18.38 -22.71 -6.50
C THR A 264 17.89 -23.78 -5.55
N GLU A 265 17.41 -24.90 -6.08
CA GLU A 265 17.20 -26.10 -5.26
C GLU A 265 18.53 -26.52 -4.61
N ASP A 266 18.48 -26.94 -3.35
CA ASP A 266 19.63 -27.42 -2.59
C ASP A 266 19.53 -28.94 -2.41
N GLY A 267 20.68 -29.63 -2.45
CA GLY A 267 20.76 -31.09 -2.39
C GLY A 267 20.22 -31.70 -1.08
N HIS A 268 20.00 -30.90 -0.04
CA HIS A 268 19.42 -31.32 1.24
C HIS A 268 17.88 -31.17 1.32
N GLY A 269 17.19 -30.93 0.20
CA GLY A 269 15.72 -30.87 0.15
C GLY A 269 15.13 -29.50 0.52
N GLY A 270 15.83 -28.42 0.18
CA GLY A 270 15.40 -27.04 0.36
C GLY A 270 15.96 -26.14 -0.74
N PHE A 271 16.34 -24.91 -0.39
CA PHE A 271 16.86 -23.91 -1.32
C PHE A 271 18.14 -23.25 -0.83
N ALA A 272 19.03 -22.98 -1.78
CA ALA A 272 20.21 -22.15 -1.59
C ALA A 272 19.93 -20.76 -2.17
N VAL A 273 20.09 -19.73 -1.34
CA VAL A 273 19.84 -18.32 -1.67
C VAL A 273 21.17 -17.59 -1.73
N ASP A 274 21.60 -17.25 -2.95
CA ASP A 274 22.83 -16.51 -3.20
C ASP A 274 22.60 -15.01 -2.99
N THR A 275 23.45 -14.41 -2.16
CA THR A 275 23.32 -13.03 -1.69
C THR A 275 24.62 -12.26 -1.86
N ILE A 276 24.51 -10.93 -1.93
CA ILE A 276 25.66 -10.03 -1.91
C ILE A 276 25.29 -8.72 -1.19
N GLY A 277 26.26 -8.13 -0.49
CA GLY A 277 26.10 -6.79 0.07
C GLY A 277 25.76 -5.78 -1.03
N THR A 278 24.70 -4.99 -0.85
CA THR A 278 24.19 -4.07 -1.87
C THR A 278 25.19 -2.95 -2.22
N ASP A 279 25.97 -2.53 -1.23
CA ASP A 279 27.10 -1.59 -1.34
C ASP A 279 28.36 -2.22 -1.92
N ARG A 280 28.51 -3.55 -1.82
CA ARG A 280 29.70 -4.30 -2.25
C ARG A 280 29.50 -5.07 -3.55
N LYS A 281 28.48 -4.76 -4.35
CA LYS A 281 28.14 -5.51 -5.59
C LYS A 281 29.29 -5.70 -6.59
N ARG A 282 30.31 -4.82 -6.58
CA ARG A 282 31.46 -4.88 -7.50
C ARG A 282 32.68 -5.62 -6.95
N VAL A 283 32.83 -5.70 -5.63
CA VAL A 283 34.08 -6.11 -4.97
C VAL A 283 33.90 -7.13 -3.86
N GLY A 284 32.67 -7.31 -3.36
CA GLY A 284 32.35 -8.21 -2.27
C GLY A 284 32.26 -9.67 -2.73
N ARG A 285 32.65 -10.59 -1.85
CA ARG A 285 32.31 -12.00 -1.98
C ARG A 285 30.86 -12.20 -1.56
N GLY A 286 30.09 -12.94 -2.36
CA GLY A 286 28.71 -13.30 -2.03
C GLY A 286 28.65 -14.30 -0.86
N ARG A 287 27.47 -14.47 -0.28
CA ARG A 287 27.15 -15.48 0.74
C ARG A 287 25.96 -16.29 0.27
N VAL A 288 26.00 -17.60 0.48
CA VAL A 288 24.85 -18.49 0.29
C VAL A 288 24.21 -18.76 1.64
N LEU A 289 22.91 -18.53 1.73
CA LEU A 289 22.06 -18.91 2.86
C LEU A 289 21.19 -20.09 2.45
N ARG A 290 20.92 -21.02 3.36
CA ARG A 290 20.04 -22.17 3.09
C ARG A 290 18.75 -22.09 3.87
N SER A 291 17.65 -22.49 3.22
CA SER A 291 16.35 -22.60 3.87
C SER A 291 15.49 -23.71 3.31
N ARG A 292 14.52 -24.18 4.09
CA ARG A 292 13.54 -25.18 3.62
C ARG A 292 12.57 -24.57 2.62
N HIS A 293 12.13 -23.34 2.86
CA HIS A 293 11.24 -22.60 1.97
C HIS A 293 11.78 -21.21 1.64
N VAL A 294 11.31 -20.65 0.53
CA VAL A 294 11.59 -19.27 0.13
C VAL A 294 10.31 -18.54 -0.21
N VAL A 295 10.14 -17.33 0.29
CA VAL A 295 9.04 -16.45 -0.08
C VAL A 295 9.60 -15.23 -0.80
N VAL A 296 9.25 -15.06 -2.06
CA VAL A 296 9.69 -13.93 -2.90
C VAL A 296 8.69 -12.79 -2.77
N ALA A 297 9.16 -11.67 -2.23
CA ALA A 297 8.41 -10.45 -1.98
C ALA A 297 9.25 -9.20 -2.30
N ALA A 298 10.02 -9.24 -3.40
CA ALA A 298 11.03 -8.25 -3.77
C ALA A 298 10.43 -6.99 -4.42
N GLY A 299 9.11 -6.83 -4.38
CA GLY A 299 8.34 -5.87 -5.15
C GLY A 299 8.21 -6.34 -6.61
N THR A 300 7.11 -5.97 -7.27
CA THR A 300 6.74 -6.48 -8.60
C THR A 300 7.92 -6.51 -9.60
N TYR A 301 8.63 -5.39 -9.76
CA TYR A 301 9.79 -5.32 -10.65
C TYR A 301 10.95 -6.23 -10.21
N GLY A 302 11.24 -6.27 -8.90
CA GLY A 302 12.32 -7.08 -8.34
C GLY A 302 12.05 -8.57 -8.47
N THR A 303 10.84 -8.99 -8.12
CA THR A 303 10.35 -10.37 -8.21
C THR A 303 10.39 -10.86 -9.65
N GLN A 304 9.80 -10.12 -10.58
CA GLN A 304 9.84 -10.48 -11.99
C GLN A 304 11.27 -10.51 -12.54
N THR A 305 12.13 -9.54 -12.19
CA THR A 305 13.54 -9.53 -12.63
C THR A 305 14.28 -10.77 -12.14
N LEU A 306 14.08 -11.16 -10.88
CA LEU A 306 14.73 -12.31 -10.28
C LEU A 306 14.25 -13.61 -10.94
N LEU A 307 12.94 -13.82 -11.04
CA LEU A 307 12.35 -15.04 -11.61
C LEU A 307 12.70 -15.20 -13.10
N HIS A 308 12.61 -14.14 -13.90
CA HIS A 308 12.98 -14.19 -15.32
C HIS A 308 14.45 -14.57 -15.52
N ARG A 309 15.35 -14.02 -14.69
CA ARG A 309 16.78 -14.36 -14.74
C ARG A 309 17.04 -15.79 -14.31
N MET A 310 16.39 -16.26 -13.25
CA MET A 310 16.55 -17.63 -12.76
C MET A 310 15.99 -18.66 -13.76
N LYS A 311 14.90 -18.35 -14.46
CA LYS A 311 14.38 -19.17 -15.55
C LYS A 311 15.37 -19.23 -16.71
N ALA A 312 15.82 -18.06 -17.19
CA ALA A 312 16.72 -17.97 -18.35
C ALA A 312 18.13 -18.51 -18.07
N GLY A 313 18.61 -18.42 -16.83
CA GLY A 313 19.92 -18.90 -16.41
C GLY A 313 19.96 -20.38 -15.99
N GLY A 314 18.82 -21.07 -15.99
CA GLY A 314 18.73 -22.49 -15.64
C GLY A 314 18.73 -22.79 -14.14
N GLN A 315 18.61 -21.79 -13.26
CA GLN A 315 18.44 -21.99 -11.82
C GLN A 315 17.04 -22.51 -11.47
N LEU A 316 16.01 -21.99 -12.14
CA LEU A 316 14.62 -22.41 -11.99
C LEU A 316 13.96 -22.68 -13.37
N PRO A 317 14.45 -23.66 -14.15
CA PRO A 317 13.99 -23.89 -15.53
C PRO A 317 12.53 -24.36 -15.63
N ARG A 318 11.95 -24.93 -14.56
CA ARG A 318 10.58 -25.47 -14.54
C ARG A 318 9.49 -24.42 -14.25
N LEU A 319 9.86 -23.14 -14.16
CA LEU A 319 8.89 -22.06 -13.93
C LEU A 319 7.89 -22.00 -15.09
N SER A 320 6.62 -21.73 -14.78
CA SER A 320 5.56 -21.58 -15.78
C SER A 320 5.93 -20.60 -16.90
N ASP A 321 5.46 -20.90 -18.12
CA ASP A 321 5.58 -20.02 -19.30
C ASP A 321 4.68 -18.78 -19.23
N GLN A 322 3.76 -18.72 -18.26
CA GLN A 322 2.97 -17.53 -17.96
C GLN A 322 3.77 -16.42 -17.26
N LEU A 323 5.05 -16.65 -16.92
CA LEU A 323 5.88 -15.66 -16.26
C LEU A 323 6.00 -14.36 -17.07
N GLY A 324 5.59 -13.26 -16.44
CA GLY A 324 5.57 -11.92 -17.02
C GLY A 324 4.26 -11.52 -17.68
N MET A 325 3.32 -12.45 -17.87
CA MET A 325 1.97 -12.16 -18.37
C MET A 325 1.15 -11.35 -17.37
N LEU A 326 0.14 -10.62 -17.86
CA LEU A 326 -0.75 -9.78 -17.06
C LEU A 326 -0.03 -8.79 -16.15
N THR A 327 1.12 -8.27 -16.59
CA THR A 327 1.79 -7.17 -15.90
C THR A 327 1.05 -5.87 -16.18
N ARG A 328 0.78 -5.05 -15.16
CA ARG A 328 -0.04 -3.84 -15.29
C ARG A 328 0.65 -2.63 -14.68
N THR A 329 0.26 -1.44 -15.15
CA THR A 329 0.72 -0.13 -14.65
C THR A 329 -0.42 0.65 -13.99
N ASN A 330 -1.49 -0.05 -13.62
CA ASN A 330 -2.72 0.50 -13.06
C ASN A 330 -3.37 1.63 -13.91
N SER A 331 -3.03 1.66 -15.21
CA SER A 331 -3.47 2.68 -16.17
C SER A 331 -3.26 4.12 -15.69
N GLU A 332 -2.07 4.45 -15.20
CA GLU A 332 -1.87 5.72 -14.51
C GLU A 332 -1.55 6.92 -15.39
N ALA A 333 -2.09 8.07 -14.99
CA ALA A 333 -1.64 9.39 -15.41
C ALA A 333 -1.34 10.26 -14.19
N LEU A 334 -0.25 11.02 -14.28
CA LEU A 334 0.10 12.07 -13.31
C LEU A 334 -0.01 13.42 -14.02
N VAL A 335 -1.13 14.09 -13.78
CA VAL A 335 -1.49 15.41 -14.31
C VAL A 335 -1.96 16.28 -13.16
N GLY A 336 -1.91 17.60 -13.26
CA GLY A 336 -2.33 18.43 -12.15
C GLY A 336 -2.41 19.91 -12.50
N ALA A 337 -2.45 20.74 -11.48
CA ALA A 337 -2.51 22.18 -11.65
C ALA A 337 -1.52 22.89 -10.72
N GLN A 338 -0.93 23.97 -11.21
CA GLN A 338 -0.01 24.81 -10.46
C GLN A 338 -0.46 26.28 -10.51
N THR A 339 -0.25 27.02 -9.43
CA THR A 339 -0.55 28.46 -9.36
C THR A 339 0.64 29.29 -8.85
N ASP A 340 0.46 30.60 -8.76
CA ASP A 340 1.37 31.51 -8.06
C ASP A 340 0.61 32.36 -7.03
N ASP A 341 1.33 32.89 -6.04
CA ASP A 341 0.72 33.63 -4.92
C ASP A 341 -0.18 34.78 -5.40
N ARG A 342 0.20 35.49 -6.48
CA ARG A 342 -0.58 36.61 -7.01
C ARG A 342 -1.87 36.14 -7.68
N ARG A 343 -1.79 35.06 -8.45
CA ARG A 343 -2.94 34.44 -9.11
C ARG A 343 -3.91 33.87 -8.10
N TYR A 344 -3.42 33.10 -7.15
CA TYR A 344 -4.23 32.48 -6.12
C TYR A 344 -4.93 33.51 -5.23
N HIS A 345 -4.22 34.57 -4.82
CA HIS A 345 -4.80 35.68 -4.06
C HIS A 345 -5.96 36.35 -4.80
N ARG A 346 -5.88 36.50 -6.12
CA ARG A 346 -6.93 37.17 -6.90
C ARG A 346 -8.28 36.45 -6.83
N VAL A 347 -8.28 35.11 -6.71
CA VAL A 347 -9.51 34.31 -6.68
C VAL A 347 -9.91 33.87 -5.28
N THR A 348 -8.96 33.70 -4.36
CA THR A 348 -9.25 33.19 -3.00
C THR A 348 -9.10 34.24 -1.90
N GLY A 349 -8.50 35.40 -2.18
CA GLY A 349 -8.09 36.38 -1.17
C GLY A 349 -6.91 35.93 -0.29
N GLN A 350 -6.40 34.70 -0.46
CA GLN A 350 -5.31 34.18 0.35
C GLN A 350 -3.96 34.73 -0.12
N PRO A 351 -3.11 35.25 0.78
CA PRO A 351 -1.85 35.90 0.38
C PRO A 351 -0.84 34.94 -0.25
N LYS A 352 -0.93 33.63 0.05
CA LYS A 352 -0.05 32.59 -0.49
C LYS A 352 -0.84 31.30 -0.73
N ALA A 353 -0.54 30.61 -1.83
CA ALA A 353 -0.97 29.23 -2.02
C ALA A 353 -0.13 28.32 -1.12
N ASP A 354 -0.80 27.41 -0.41
CA ASP A 354 -0.17 26.33 0.36
C ASP A 354 -1.01 25.05 0.27
N PHE A 355 -0.63 24.16 -0.65
CA PHE A 355 -1.26 22.86 -0.84
C PHE A 355 -0.54 21.73 -0.08
N THR A 356 0.39 22.04 0.83
CA THR A 356 1.17 21.02 1.57
C THR A 356 0.47 20.48 2.81
N LYS A 357 -0.58 21.15 3.29
CA LYS A 357 -1.32 20.74 4.48
C LYS A 357 -2.10 19.45 4.21
N GLY A 358 -2.03 18.52 5.17
CA GLY A 358 -2.70 17.22 5.16
C GLY A 358 -1.72 16.05 5.13
N VAL A 359 -2.26 14.85 5.10
CA VAL A 359 -1.52 13.67 4.63
C VAL A 359 -1.35 13.74 3.11
N ALA A 360 -0.53 12.87 2.50
CA ALA A 360 -0.20 13.00 1.07
C ALA A 360 -1.42 12.96 0.14
N ILE A 361 -2.40 12.11 0.45
CA ILE A 361 -3.69 12.01 -0.24
C ILE A 361 -4.80 11.99 0.82
N THR A 362 -5.81 12.85 0.63
CA THR A 362 -6.85 13.13 1.64
C THR A 362 -8.26 12.84 1.15
N SER A 363 -8.49 12.83 -0.16
CA SER A 363 -9.80 12.62 -0.79
C SER A 363 -9.68 11.96 -2.16
N SER A 364 -10.81 11.64 -2.77
CA SER A 364 -10.87 11.21 -4.16
C SER A 364 -12.20 11.51 -4.83
N ILE A 365 -12.22 11.39 -6.16
CA ILE A 365 -13.42 11.50 -7.01
C ILE A 365 -13.42 10.39 -8.06
N HIS A 366 -14.60 10.07 -8.60
CA HIS A 366 -14.77 9.08 -9.67
C HIS A 366 -15.48 9.74 -10.88
N PRO A 367 -14.72 10.21 -11.89
CA PRO A 367 -15.31 10.78 -13.11
C PRO A 367 -16.21 9.82 -13.88
N ASP A 368 -15.92 8.53 -13.80
CA ASP A 368 -16.69 7.45 -14.40
C ASP A 368 -16.49 6.15 -13.61
N ALA A 369 -17.16 5.07 -14.00
CA ALA A 369 -17.11 3.78 -13.30
C ALA A 369 -15.73 3.10 -13.28
N SER A 370 -14.81 3.55 -14.13
CA SER A 370 -13.50 2.96 -14.33
C SER A 370 -12.33 3.89 -13.99
N THR A 371 -12.58 5.18 -13.71
CA THR A 371 -11.56 6.20 -13.47
C THR A 371 -11.62 6.70 -12.03
N HIS A 372 -10.47 6.82 -11.38
CA HIS A 372 -10.32 7.31 -10.01
C HIS A 372 -9.27 8.41 -9.97
N ILE A 373 -9.56 9.55 -9.34
CA ILE A 373 -8.66 10.70 -9.23
C ILE A 373 -8.43 11.07 -7.77
N GLU A 374 -7.15 11.19 -7.38
CA GLU A 374 -6.72 11.54 -6.02
C GLU A 374 -5.81 12.79 -6.04
N PRO A 375 -6.01 13.79 -5.15
CA PRO A 375 -5.10 14.92 -5.01
C PRO A 375 -3.90 14.51 -4.15
N VAL A 376 -2.74 14.44 -4.78
CA VAL A 376 -1.45 14.11 -4.17
C VAL A 376 -0.65 15.38 -3.88
N ARG A 377 0.01 15.41 -2.72
CA ARG A 377 0.93 16.49 -2.34
C ARG A 377 2.25 15.97 -1.79
N TYR A 378 3.26 16.83 -1.87
CA TYR A 378 4.54 16.66 -1.19
C TYR A 378 4.65 17.66 -0.04
N GLY A 379 5.36 17.28 1.02
CA GLY A 379 5.62 18.16 2.14
C GLY A 379 6.49 19.36 1.77
N LYS A 380 6.38 20.43 2.54
CA LYS A 380 7.02 21.73 2.29
C LYS A 380 8.51 21.62 1.96
N GLY A 381 8.92 22.21 0.84
CA GLY A 381 10.30 22.20 0.38
C GLY A 381 10.73 20.95 -0.40
N SER A 382 9.86 19.95 -0.55
CA SER A 382 10.13 18.75 -1.35
C SER A 382 9.85 18.99 -2.84
N ASN A 383 10.73 19.77 -3.46
CA ASN A 383 10.52 20.30 -4.81
C ASN A 383 11.26 19.57 -5.93
N ALA A 384 12.08 18.56 -5.63
CA ALA A 384 12.90 17.88 -6.64
C ALA A 384 12.05 17.17 -7.69
N MET A 385 10.87 16.67 -7.29
CA MET A 385 9.91 16.02 -8.19
C MET A 385 9.30 16.99 -9.21
N GLY A 386 9.35 18.31 -8.97
CA GLY A 386 8.92 19.31 -9.95
C GLY A 386 9.73 19.26 -11.25
N ALA A 387 10.96 18.71 -11.23
CA ALA A 387 11.76 18.51 -12.44
C ALA A 387 11.16 17.51 -13.44
N LEU A 388 10.16 16.72 -13.01
CA LEU A 388 9.42 15.81 -13.87
C LEU A 388 8.12 16.44 -14.42
N THR A 389 7.85 17.71 -14.15
CA THR A 389 6.64 18.40 -14.59
C THR A 389 6.90 19.35 -15.76
N VAL A 390 5.92 19.43 -16.65
CA VAL A 390 5.88 20.36 -17.79
C VAL A 390 4.49 20.98 -17.86
N LEU A 391 4.33 22.08 -18.60
CA LEU A 391 2.99 22.56 -18.97
C LEU A 391 2.18 21.42 -19.61
N GLN A 392 0.88 21.43 -19.35
CA GLN A 392 -0.03 20.38 -19.81
C GLN A 392 0.20 20.09 -21.30
N VAL A 393 0.31 18.80 -21.60
CA VAL A 393 0.28 18.30 -22.97
C VAL A 393 -1.19 18.23 -23.37
N PRO A 394 -1.66 19.01 -24.36
CA PRO A 394 -3.06 19.00 -24.76
C PRO A 394 -3.52 17.59 -25.12
N TYR A 395 -4.78 17.26 -24.82
CA TYR A 395 -5.33 15.95 -25.16
C TYR A 395 -5.30 15.73 -26.67
N ALA A 396 -4.65 14.65 -27.11
CA ALA A 396 -4.59 14.27 -28.50
C ALA A 396 -5.23 12.89 -28.69
N ALA A 397 -6.57 12.85 -28.79
CA ALA A 397 -7.41 11.65 -28.85
C ALA A 397 -6.93 10.55 -29.82
N LYS A 398 -6.25 10.93 -30.92
CA LYS A 398 -5.68 10.01 -31.93
C LYS A 398 -4.22 10.33 -32.30
N GLY A 399 -3.51 11.08 -31.44
CA GLY A 399 -2.20 11.62 -31.76
C GLY A 399 -1.07 10.60 -31.70
N THR A 400 -0.20 10.61 -32.71
CA THR A 400 1.16 10.06 -32.62
C THR A 400 1.97 10.81 -31.56
N GLY A 401 3.14 10.29 -31.15
CA GLY A 401 4.06 11.04 -30.26
C GLY A 401 4.41 12.43 -30.83
N THR A 402 4.49 12.55 -32.16
CA THR A 402 4.72 13.83 -32.84
C THR A 402 3.56 14.81 -32.67
N ALA A 403 2.30 14.37 -32.70
CA ALA A 403 1.15 15.24 -32.49
C ALA A 403 1.13 15.85 -31.08
N ARG A 404 1.48 15.05 -30.06
CA ARG A 404 1.59 15.53 -28.67
C ARG A 404 2.72 16.51 -28.48
N LEU A 405 3.89 16.24 -29.06
CA LEU A 405 5.02 17.15 -29.04
C LEU A 405 4.69 18.48 -29.73
N LEU A 406 4.08 18.44 -30.92
CA LEU A 406 3.65 19.64 -31.64
C LEU A 406 2.56 20.42 -30.89
N GLY A 407 1.60 19.72 -30.28
CA GLY A 407 0.57 20.33 -29.44
C GLY A 407 1.18 21.04 -28.23
N TRP A 408 2.12 20.41 -27.55
CA TRP A 408 2.86 21.00 -26.44
C TRP A 408 3.76 22.18 -26.86
N LEU A 409 4.45 22.08 -28.00
CA LEU A 409 5.21 23.20 -28.57
C LEU A 409 4.28 24.37 -28.90
N GLY A 410 3.13 24.09 -29.50
CA GLY A 410 2.09 25.10 -29.76
C GLY A 410 1.55 25.72 -28.47
N ASN A 411 1.39 24.94 -27.40
CA ASN A 411 0.98 25.45 -26.08
C ASN A 411 2.08 26.35 -25.47
N THR A 412 3.34 25.94 -25.60
CA THR A 412 4.53 26.68 -25.15
C THR A 412 4.69 28.01 -25.87
N VAL A 413 4.51 28.03 -27.20
CA VAL A 413 4.60 29.26 -28.01
C VAL A 413 3.45 30.23 -27.69
N ARG A 414 2.25 29.72 -27.38
CA ARG A 414 1.11 30.54 -26.94
C ARG A 414 1.30 31.11 -25.53
N HIS A 415 2.06 30.43 -24.68
CA HIS A 415 2.22 30.79 -23.27
C HIS A 415 3.69 30.79 -22.78
N PRO A 416 4.61 31.54 -23.43
CA PRO A 416 6.06 31.44 -23.15
C PRO A 416 6.43 31.80 -21.71
N LEU A 417 5.74 32.79 -21.14
CA LEU A 417 5.94 33.19 -19.73
C LEU A 417 5.42 32.13 -18.75
N LEU A 418 4.36 31.39 -19.09
CA LEU A 418 3.88 30.29 -18.25
C LEU A 418 4.84 29.09 -18.36
N THR A 419 5.36 28.78 -19.55
CA THR A 419 6.36 27.72 -19.71
C THR A 419 7.60 28.00 -18.87
N LEU A 420 8.14 29.22 -18.95
CA LEU A 420 9.31 29.57 -18.13
C LEU A 420 9.01 29.46 -16.63
N ARG A 421 7.79 29.81 -16.21
CA ARG A 421 7.35 29.65 -14.81
C ARG A 421 7.18 28.20 -14.40
N SER A 422 6.63 27.34 -15.26
CA SER A 422 6.41 25.92 -14.94
C SER A 422 7.72 25.17 -14.73
N LEU A 423 8.82 25.64 -15.33
CA LEU A 423 10.16 25.06 -15.12
C LEU A 423 10.79 25.44 -13.77
N SER A 424 10.19 26.39 -13.02
CA SER A 424 10.69 26.77 -11.70
C SER A 424 10.21 25.80 -10.62
N ASN A 425 11.14 25.03 -10.07
CA ASN A 425 10.90 24.18 -8.90
C ASN A 425 10.87 24.95 -7.57
N ARG A 426 10.97 26.29 -7.58
CA ARG A 426 10.94 27.08 -6.34
C ARG A 426 9.54 27.05 -5.70
N ARG A 427 9.44 26.42 -4.52
CA ARG A 427 8.18 26.20 -3.78
C ARG A 427 7.11 25.47 -4.61
N TRP A 428 7.55 24.50 -5.42
CA TRP A 428 6.67 23.70 -6.25
C TRP A 428 5.68 22.90 -5.40
N SER A 429 6.12 22.26 -4.31
CA SER A 429 5.26 21.49 -3.40
C SER A 429 4.10 22.31 -2.82
N GLU A 430 4.34 23.60 -2.53
CA GLU A 430 3.38 24.50 -1.93
C GLU A 430 2.32 25.01 -2.90
N ARG A 431 2.57 24.92 -4.21
CA ARG A 431 1.81 25.61 -5.25
C ARG A 431 1.19 24.68 -6.29
N THR A 432 1.40 23.38 -6.14
CA THR A 432 0.95 22.38 -7.09
C THR A 432 0.01 21.40 -6.41
N ILE A 433 -1.13 21.12 -7.05
CA ILE A 433 -1.99 19.98 -6.76
C ILE A 433 -1.72 18.95 -7.84
N ILE A 434 -1.24 17.77 -7.45
CA ILE A 434 -0.98 16.66 -8.38
C ILE A 434 -2.22 15.78 -8.38
N GLY A 435 -2.80 15.49 -9.53
CA GLY A 435 -3.80 14.46 -9.73
C GLY A 435 -3.14 13.13 -10.06
N LEU A 436 -3.25 12.16 -9.15
CA LEU A 436 -3.03 10.76 -9.48
C LEU A 436 -4.32 10.21 -10.06
N VAL A 437 -4.25 9.79 -11.32
CA VAL A 437 -5.38 9.18 -12.02
C VAL A 437 -5.08 7.73 -12.29
N MET A 438 -6.01 6.86 -11.94
CA MET A 438 -5.93 5.41 -12.11
C MET A 438 -7.16 4.91 -12.88
N GLN A 439 -7.01 3.84 -13.65
CA GLN A 439 -8.16 3.19 -14.28
C GLN A 439 -8.16 1.66 -14.12
N SER A 440 -9.35 1.09 -13.89
CA SER A 440 -9.61 -0.34 -13.78
C SER A 440 -9.75 -1.05 -15.13
N LEU A 441 -9.28 -0.45 -16.22
CA LEU A 441 -9.36 -1.03 -17.57
C LEU A 441 -8.56 -2.34 -17.66
N ASP A 442 -9.07 -3.30 -18.42
CA ASP A 442 -8.33 -4.52 -18.72
C ASP A 442 -7.27 -4.25 -19.81
N ASN A 443 -6.12 -3.78 -19.35
CA ASN A 443 -4.92 -3.65 -20.13
C ASN A 443 -3.78 -4.38 -19.43
N SER A 444 -2.85 -4.89 -20.23
CA SER A 444 -1.69 -5.55 -19.69
C SER A 444 -0.49 -5.46 -20.61
N LEU A 445 0.65 -5.76 -20.01
CA LEU A 445 1.96 -5.90 -20.60
C LEU A 445 2.44 -7.33 -20.37
N THR A 446 3.30 -7.78 -21.27
CA THR A 446 4.09 -9.00 -21.07
C THR A 446 5.54 -8.60 -20.85
N THR A 447 6.08 -8.88 -19.66
CA THR A 447 7.49 -8.67 -19.39
C THR A 447 8.34 -9.84 -19.87
N HIS A 448 9.57 -9.52 -20.24
CA HIS A 448 10.56 -10.50 -20.68
C HIS A 448 11.97 -9.91 -20.55
N LEU A 449 12.99 -10.76 -20.59
CA LEU A 449 14.37 -10.29 -20.69
C LEU A 449 14.69 -9.87 -22.12
N LYS A 450 15.33 -8.72 -22.27
CA LYS A 450 15.88 -8.27 -23.56
C LYS A 450 16.95 -9.25 -24.03
N ARG A 451 16.76 -9.86 -25.21
CA ARG A 451 17.63 -10.95 -25.72
C ARG A 451 18.93 -10.48 -26.40
N LYS A 452 18.91 -9.30 -27.03
CA LYS A 452 20.02 -8.77 -27.87
C LYS A 452 20.16 -7.24 -27.72
N GLY A 453 21.32 -6.71 -28.11
CA GLY A 453 21.63 -5.28 -28.13
C GLY A 453 21.94 -4.67 -26.75
N LEU A 454 22.03 -3.33 -26.70
CA LEU A 454 22.28 -2.59 -25.46
C LEU A 454 21.20 -2.90 -24.42
N GLY A 455 21.60 -3.28 -23.20
CA GLY A 455 20.68 -3.70 -22.16
C GLY A 455 20.22 -5.16 -22.23
N LYS A 456 20.95 -6.04 -22.93
CA LYS A 456 20.73 -7.50 -22.88
C LYS A 456 20.64 -7.97 -21.43
N GLY A 457 19.62 -8.78 -21.11
CA GLY A 457 19.37 -9.30 -19.76
C GLY A 457 18.66 -8.33 -18.79
N LEU A 458 18.29 -7.13 -19.25
CA LEU A 458 17.37 -6.26 -18.52
C LEU A 458 15.93 -6.70 -18.76
N LEU A 459 15.10 -6.56 -17.73
CA LEU A 459 13.66 -6.72 -17.84
C LEU A 459 13.11 -5.58 -18.73
N THR A 460 12.26 -5.92 -19.68
CA THR A 460 11.54 -4.99 -20.55
C THR A 460 10.11 -5.49 -20.73
N ALA A 461 9.24 -4.65 -21.26
CA ALA A 461 7.83 -4.97 -21.51
C ALA A 461 7.46 -4.81 -22.99
N ARG A 462 6.42 -5.51 -23.41
CA ARG A 462 5.67 -5.32 -24.66
C ARG A 462 4.17 -5.33 -24.36
N GLN A 463 3.35 -4.89 -25.29
CA GLN A 463 1.89 -5.00 -25.17
C GLN A 463 1.49 -6.45 -24.89
N GLY A 464 0.63 -6.66 -23.90
CA GLY A 464 0.06 -7.95 -23.53
C GLY A 464 -1.39 -8.08 -24.00
N HIS A 465 -2.20 -8.78 -23.21
CA HIS A 465 -3.64 -8.92 -23.39
C HIS A 465 -4.39 -7.59 -23.20
N GLY A 466 -5.57 -7.48 -23.80
CA GLY A 466 -6.47 -6.35 -23.63
C GLY A 466 -6.08 -5.12 -24.46
N ALA A 467 -6.72 -4.00 -24.14
CA ALA A 467 -6.46 -2.73 -24.81
C ALA A 467 -5.02 -2.24 -24.51
N PRO A 468 -4.40 -1.45 -25.41
CA PRO A 468 -3.14 -0.80 -25.08
C PRO A 468 -3.33 0.13 -23.89
N ASN A 469 -2.32 0.19 -23.00
CA ASN A 469 -2.33 1.15 -21.90
C ASN A 469 -2.55 2.57 -22.45
N PRO A 470 -3.46 3.36 -21.84
CA PRO A 470 -3.74 4.70 -22.30
C PRO A 470 -2.46 5.54 -22.23
N LYS A 471 -2.17 6.26 -23.33
CA LYS A 471 -1.02 7.17 -23.39
C LYS A 471 -1.33 8.54 -22.79
N GLN A 472 -2.61 8.89 -22.76
CA GLN A 472 -3.24 10.03 -22.09
C GLN A 472 -4.65 9.59 -21.70
N ILE A 473 -5.20 10.15 -20.63
CA ILE A 473 -6.54 9.87 -20.13
C ILE A 473 -7.34 11.18 -20.23
N GLU A 474 -8.46 11.15 -20.93
CA GLU A 474 -9.27 12.35 -21.23
C GLU A 474 -9.76 13.03 -19.96
N ALA A 475 -10.41 12.26 -19.07
CA ALA A 475 -10.88 12.73 -17.77
C ALA A 475 -9.74 13.34 -16.91
N ALA A 476 -8.51 12.83 -17.06
CA ALA A 476 -7.35 13.38 -16.36
C ALA A 476 -6.99 14.78 -16.89
N VAL A 477 -6.94 14.94 -18.21
CA VAL A 477 -6.65 16.24 -18.86
C VAL A 477 -7.76 17.24 -18.55
N GLU A 478 -9.03 16.83 -18.60
CA GLU A 478 -10.18 17.66 -18.25
C GLU A 478 -10.10 18.12 -16.79
N ALA A 479 -9.95 17.19 -15.84
CA ALA A 479 -9.86 17.50 -14.41
C ALA A 479 -8.68 18.45 -14.11
N ALA A 480 -7.51 18.23 -14.71
CA ALA A 480 -6.36 19.12 -14.55
C ALA A 480 -6.62 20.54 -15.11
N SER A 481 -7.37 20.64 -16.21
CA SER A 481 -7.75 21.92 -16.83
C SER A 481 -8.72 22.69 -15.93
N LEU A 482 -9.80 22.05 -15.50
CA LEU A 482 -10.80 22.64 -14.60
C LEU A 482 -10.21 23.02 -13.24
N LEU A 483 -9.36 22.17 -12.67
CA LEU A 483 -8.65 22.46 -11.43
C LEU A 483 -7.72 23.67 -11.59
N SER A 484 -7.09 23.83 -12.76
CA SER A 484 -6.24 24.99 -13.03
C SER A 484 -7.03 26.29 -13.11
N GLU A 485 -8.26 26.26 -13.63
CA GLU A 485 -9.14 27.42 -13.64
C GLU A 485 -9.57 27.80 -12.22
N GLU A 486 -9.93 26.80 -11.41
CA GLU A 486 -10.35 26.99 -10.01
C GLU A 486 -9.27 27.70 -9.17
N ILE A 487 -8.01 27.30 -9.32
CA ILE A 487 -6.88 27.92 -8.58
C ILE A 487 -6.27 29.14 -9.28
N ASN A 488 -6.88 29.62 -10.38
CA ASN A 488 -6.36 30.66 -11.29
C ASN A 488 -4.93 30.38 -11.78
N GLY A 489 -4.61 29.11 -11.94
CA GLY A 489 -3.29 28.59 -12.24
C GLY A 489 -3.09 28.23 -13.71
N PHE A 490 -2.35 27.16 -13.92
CA PHE A 490 -2.11 26.51 -15.20
C PHE A 490 -1.99 25.00 -14.99
N ALA A 491 -2.52 24.23 -15.94
CA ALA A 491 -2.43 22.79 -15.90
C ALA A 491 -1.02 22.30 -16.24
N GLY A 492 -0.64 21.16 -15.64
CA GLY A 492 0.64 20.50 -15.82
C GLY A 492 0.49 19.01 -16.11
N SER A 493 1.45 18.48 -16.86
CA SER A 493 1.61 17.05 -17.15
C SER A 493 2.97 16.57 -16.64
N ASN A 494 3.13 15.27 -16.47
CA ASN A 494 4.45 14.67 -16.32
C ASN A 494 5.20 14.68 -17.66
N VAL A 495 6.53 14.81 -17.62
CA VAL A 495 7.41 14.87 -18.81
C VAL A 495 7.28 13.65 -19.72
N GLY A 496 6.90 12.50 -19.15
CA GLY A 496 6.70 11.25 -19.88
C GLY A 496 5.55 11.31 -20.90
N GLU A 497 4.56 12.18 -20.70
CA GLU A 497 3.45 12.35 -21.66
C GLU A 497 3.92 12.85 -23.04
N LEU A 498 5.01 13.61 -23.11
CA LEU A 498 5.59 14.08 -24.37
C LEU A 498 5.99 12.93 -25.29
N THR A 499 6.54 11.86 -24.71
CA THR A 499 7.02 10.68 -25.43
C THR A 499 6.05 9.50 -25.35
N GLY A 500 4.97 9.61 -24.56
CA GLY A 500 4.05 8.52 -24.25
C GLY A 500 4.68 7.42 -23.42
N MET A 501 5.59 7.81 -22.54
CA MET A 501 6.12 6.98 -21.49
C MET A 501 5.32 7.25 -20.21
N PRO A 502 4.31 6.44 -19.87
CA PRO A 502 3.57 6.64 -18.63
C PRO A 502 4.49 6.49 -17.42
N LEU A 503 4.22 7.30 -16.40
CA LEU A 503 4.85 7.24 -15.09
C LEU A 503 3.86 6.59 -14.13
N THR A 504 4.23 5.46 -13.54
CA THR A 504 3.37 4.71 -12.61
C THR A 504 4.04 4.50 -11.27
N ALA A 505 3.27 4.63 -10.19
CA ALA A 505 3.63 4.19 -8.85
C ALA A 505 3.14 2.76 -8.55
N HIS A 506 2.20 2.25 -9.33
CA HIS A 506 1.54 0.96 -9.11
C HIS A 506 1.81 -0.04 -10.25
N PHE A 507 3.04 -0.52 -10.30
CA PHE A 507 3.44 -1.63 -11.16
C PHE A 507 3.06 -2.98 -10.52
N LEU A 508 2.24 -3.78 -11.19
CA LEU A 508 1.59 -4.98 -10.64
C LEU A 508 1.62 -6.17 -11.61
N GLY A 509 1.31 -7.37 -11.12
CA GLY A 509 1.17 -8.58 -11.93
C GLY A 509 2.50 -9.15 -12.43
N GLY A 510 2.44 -10.05 -13.41
CA GLY A 510 3.60 -10.79 -13.92
C GLY A 510 3.84 -12.16 -13.27
N CYS A 511 3.17 -12.44 -12.16
CA CYS A 511 3.07 -13.78 -11.57
C CYS A 511 1.61 -14.11 -11.24
N PRO A 512 0.70 -14.14 -12.24
CA PRO A 512 -0.72 -14.32 -12.00
C PRO A 512 -1.03 -15.64 -11.29
N ILE A 513 -2.05 -15.60 -10.44
CA ILE A 513 -2.69 -16.78 -9.84
C ILE A 513 -3.49 -17.48 -10.94
N GLY A 514 -3.29 -18.80 -11.08
CA GLY A 514 -4.09 -19.67 -11.94
C GLY A 514 -4.46 -20.96 -11.23
N ASP A 515 -5.33 -21.76 -11.83
CA ASP A 515 -5.67 -23.11 -11.39
C ASP A 515 -4.67 -24.18 -11.87
N SER A 516 -3.88 -23.87 -12.90
CA SER A 516 -2.88 -24.76 -13.49
C SER A 516 -1.61 -24.01 -13.91
N PRO A 517 -0.48 -24.71 -14.17
CA PRO A 517 0.73 -24.09 -14.71
C PRO A 517 0.54 -23.45 -16.09
N GLU A 518 -0.49 -23.86 -16.85
CA GLU A 518 -0.83 -23.29 -18.14
C GLU A 518 -1.55 -21.94 -18.02
N THR A 519 -2.24 -21.69 -16.92
CA THR A 519 -3.07 -20.48 -16.70
C THR A 519 -2.45 -19.51 -15.67
N GLY A 520 -1.49 -19.97 -14.86
CA GLY A 520 -0.85 -19.16 -13.82
C GLY A 520 0.64 -19.44 -13.63
N VAL A 521 1.29 -18.55 -12.87
CA VAL A 521 2.68 -18.69 -12.42
C VAL A 521 2.73 -19.26 -11.00
N ILE A 522 1.77 -18.84 -10.19
CA ILE A 522 1.53 -19.36 -8.85
C ILE A 522 0.16 -20.03 -8.79
N ASP A 523 0.06 -21.04 -7.94
CA ASP A 523 -1.23 -21.66 -7.62
C ASP A 523 -2.07 -20.76 -6.70
N PRO A 524 -3.35 -21.12 -6.41
CA PRO A 524 -4.23 -20.30 -5.58
C PRO A 524 -3.78 -20.13 -4.12
N TYR A 525 -2.74 -20.86 -3.69
CA TYR A 525 -2.10 -20.75 -2.39
C TYR A 525 -0.74 -20.05 -2.45
N HIS A 526 -0.47 -19.36 -3.56
CA HIS A 526 0.74 -18.57 -3.83
C HIS A 526 2.03 -19.38 -4.01
N ARG A 527 1.98 -20.70 -4.22
CA ARG A 527 3.17 -21.52 -4.49
C ARG A 527 3.50 -21.50 -5.97
N LEU A 528 4.77 -21.35 -6.34
CA LEU A 528 5.21 -21.39 -7.74
C LEU A 528 4.93 -22.76 -8.34
N TYR A 529 4.35 -22.79 -9.53
CA TYR A 529 4.30 -24.03 -10.30
C TYR A 529 5.70 -24.53 -10.63
N GLY A 530 5.93 -25.83 -10.44
CA GLY A 530 7.23 -26.49 -10.62
C GLY A 530 8.20 -26.36 -9.44
N TYR A 531 7.92 -25.47 -8.48
CA TYR A 531 8.71 -25.22 -7.27
C TYR A 531 7.80 -24.91 -6.06
N PRO A 532 7.02 -25.88 -5.55
CA PRO A 532 6.02 -25.64 -4.52
C PRO A 532 6.60 -25.15 -3.17
N GLY A 533 7.91 -25.32 -2.95
CA GLY A 533 8.62 -24.76 -1.80
C GLY A 533 8.97 -23.28 -1.91
N ILE A 534 8.66 -22.63 -3.05
CA ILE A 534 8.83 -21.19 -3.26
C ILE A 534 7.46 -20.53 -3.44
N SER A 535 7.19 -19.46 -2.70
CA SER A 535 5.96 -18.66 -2.83
C SER A 535 6.22 -17.25 -3.35
N VAL A 536 5.21 -16.62 -3.98
CA VAL A 536 5.23 -15.20 -4.37
C VAL A 536 4.06 -14.47 -3.73
N VAL A 537 4.32 -13.41 -2.96
CA VAL A 537 3.31 -12.77 -2.10
C VAL A 537 3.31 -11.23 -2.17
N ASP A 538 3.95 -10.64 -3.19
CA ASP A 538 3.96 -9.20 -3.41
C ASP A 538 3.04 -8.77 -4.57
N GLY A 539 3.19 -7.53 -5.03
CA GLY A 539 2.43 -6.98 -6.14
C GLY A 539 2.52 -7.77 -7.45
N ALA A 540 3.49 -8.68 -7.62
CA ALA A 540 3.54 -9.57 -8.77
C ALA A 540 2.43 -10.63 -8.77
N ALA A 541 1.92 -11.01 -7.59
CA ALA A 541 0.85 -11.99 -7.41
C ALA A 541 -0.56 -11.42 -7.70
N VAL A 542 -0.69 -10.11 -7.83
CA VAL A 542 -1.98 -9.46 -8.10
C VAL A 542 -2.43 -9.78 -9.54
N SER A 543 -3.44 -10.64 -9.66
CA SER A 543 -3.91 -11.21 -10.94
C SER A 543 -4.78 -10.30 -11.79
N ALA A 544 -5.40 -9.28 -11.21
CA ALA A 544 -6.40 -8.41 -11.85
C ALA A 544 -6.05 -6.92 -11.68
N ASN A 545 -6.56 -6.05 -12.56
CA ASN A 545 -6.36 -4.61 -12.42
C ASN A 545 -7.24 -4.07 -11.29
N LEU A 546 -6.66 -3.28 -10.39
CA LEU A 546 -7.35 -2.81 -9.19
C LEU A 546 -8.17 -1.54 -9.46
N GLY A 547 -7.64 -0.61 -10.27
CA GLY A 547 -8.21 0.73 -10.39
C GLY A 547 -8.08 1.59 -9.13
N VAL A 548 -7.38 1.09 -8.11
CA VAL A 548 -7.12 1.74 -6.81
C VAL A 548 -5.71 1.38 -6.32
N ASN A 549 -5.25 1.99 -5.22
CA ASN A 549 -3.91 1.77 -4.68
C ASN A 549 -3.73 0.32 -4.15
N PRO A 550 -2.62 -0.37 -4.47
CA PRO A 550 -2.50 -1.82 -4.31
C PRO A 550 -2.09 -2.31 -2.92
N SER A 551 -1.64 -1.42 -2.04
CA SER A 551 -0.98 -1.81 -0.78
C SER A 551 -1.89 -2.66 0.11
N LEU A 552 -3.18 -2.32 0.17
CA LEU A 552 -4.15 -3.08 0.96
C LEU A 552 -4.38 -4.48 0.38
N THR A 553 -4.58 -4.60 -0.94
CA THR A 553 -4.78 -5.90 -1.61
C THR A 553 -3.56 -6.81 -1.48
N ILE A 554 -2.34 -6.28 -1.64
CA ILE A 554 -1.11 -7.06 -1.45
C ILE A 554 -1.05 -7.60 -0.02
N THR A 555 -1.40 -6.77 0.97
CA THR A 555 -1.43 -7.17 2.38
C THR A 555 -2.49 -8.24 2.62
N ALA A 556 -3.71 -8.08 2.09
CA ALA A 556 -4.81 -9.03 2.24
C ALA A 556 -4.50 -10.39 1.58
N GLN A 557 -3.92 -10.40 0.38
CA GLN A 557 -3.51 -11.64 -0.28
C GLN A 557 -2.38 -12.34 0.50
N ALA A 558 -1.43 -11.60 1.05
CA ALA A 558 -0.38 -12.17 1.89
C ALA A 558 -0.94 -12.75 3.20
N GLU A 559 -1.87 -12.04 3.87
CA GLU A 559 -2.55 -12.53 5.07
C GLU A 559 -3.29 -13.85 4.77
N ARG A 560 -4.05 -13.88 3.66
CA ARG A 560 -4.71 -15.10 3.18
C ARG A 560 -3.72 -16.22 2.95
N ALA A 561 -2.68 -15.99 2.16
CA ALA A 561 -1.69 -17.00 1.80
C ALA A 561 -1.04 -17.61 3.04
N MET A 562 -0.64 -16.77 4.01
CA MET A 562 0.02 -17.23 5.23
C MET A 562 -0.95 -17.90 6.22
N SER A 563 -2.24 -17.57 6.18
CA SER A 563 -3.24 -18.23 7.02
C SER A 563 -3.38 -19.73 6.73
N PHE A 564 -3.05 -20.16 5.50
CA PHE A 564 -3.10 -21.57 5.09
C PHE A 564 -1.80 -22.33 5.30
N TRP A 565 -0.72 -21.67 5.76
CA TRP A 565 0.48 -22.38 6.14
C TRP A 565 0.25 -23.17 7.43
N PRO A 566 0.79 -24.40 7.56
CA PRO A 566 0.73 -25.15 8.80
C PRO A 566 1.56 -24.45 9.89
N ASN A 567 1.35 -24.80 11.17
CA ASN A 567 2.39 -24.49 12.15
C ASN A 567 3.61 -25.39 11.92
N LYS A 568 4.78 -24.96 12.38
CA LYS A 568 5.99 -25.78 12.26
C LYS A 568 5.77 -27.16 12.91
N GLY A 569 6.01 -28.20 12.12
CA GLY A 569 5.83 -29.60 12.53
C GLY A 569 4.43 -30.17 12.32
N GLU A 570 3.48 -29.39 11.82
CA GLU A 570 2.15 -29.89 11.41
C GLU A 570 2.12 -30.24 9.92
N ASP A 571 1.17 -31.09 9.55
CA ASP A 571 0.90 -31.43 8.16
C ASP A 571 0.38 -30.22 7.39
N ASP A 572 0.85 -30.04 6.15
CA ASP A 572 0.40 -28.96 5.28
C ASP A 572 -1.04 -29.23 4.81
N PRO A 573 -2.04 -28.40 5.18
CA PRO A 573 -3.42 -28.63 4.79
C PRO A 573 -3.67 -28.30 3.32
N ARG A 574 -2.72 -27.63 2.65
CA ARG A 574 -2.88 -27.21 1.26
C ARG A 574 -2.79 -28.43 0.34
N PRO A 575 -3.76 -28.63 -0.58
CA PRO A 575 -3.70 -29.68 -1.58
C PRO A 575 -2.40 -29.66 -2.37
N ALA A 576 -1.94 -30.81 -2.85
CA ALA A 576 -0.81 -30.87 -3.78
C ALA A 576 -1.15 -30.14 -5.10
N GLN A 577 -0.14 -29.63 -5.81
CA GLN A 577 -0.36 -29.06 -7.14
C GLN A 577 -0.93 -30.15 -8.07
N GLY A 578 -2.06 -29.87 -8.72
CA GLY A 578 -2.80 -30.81 -9.58
C GLY A 578 -4.09 -31.37 -8.97
N GLU A 579 -4.31 -31.26 -7.65
CA GLU A 579 -5.53 -31.75 -6.98
C GLU A 579 -6.74 -30.79 -7.06
N GLY A 580 -6.59 -29.65 -7.74
CA GLY A 580 -7.60 -28.60 -7.80
C GLY A 580 -7.68 -27.74 -6.54
N TYR A 581 -8.33 -26.59 -6.66
CA TYR A 581 -8.50 -25.66 -5.55
C TYR A 581 -9.55 -26.15 -4.55
N ARG A 582 -9.32 -25.91 -3.25
CA ARG A 582 -10.26 -26.18 -2.17
C ARG A 582 -10.22 -25.01 -1.19
N ARG A 583 -11.37 -24.48 -0.80
CA ARG A 583 -11.41 -23.47 0.26
C ARG A 583 -11.03 -24.12 1.59
N LEU A 584 -10.01 -23.59 2.26
CA LEU A 584 -9.46 -24.17 3.49
C LEU A 584 -9.86 -23.32 4.71
N SER A 585 -10.00 -23.98 5.85
CA SER A 585 -9.99 -23.27 7.13
C SER A 585 -8.59 -22.70 7.36
N ALA A 586 -8.53 -21.45 7.82
CA ALA A 586 -7.27 -20.85 8.23
C ALA A 586 -6.69 -21.61 9.43
N VAL A 587 -5.38 -21.85 9.41
CA VAL A 587 -4.65 -22.49 10.50
C VAL A 587 -4.26 -21.42 11.53
N PRO A 588 -4.78 -21.44 12.77
CA PRO A 588 -4.37 -20.50 13.79
C PRO A 588 -2.88 -20.66 14.15
N PRO A 589 -2.13 -19.57 14.29
CA PRO A 589 -0.78 -19.65 14.82
C PRO A 589 -0.79 -20.06 16.29
N ARG A 590 0.25 -20.79 16.74
CA ARG A 590 0.41 -21.19 18.15
C ARG A 590 0.69 -20.00 19.07
N THR A 591 1.41 -19.00 18.57
CA THR A 591 1.85 -17.85 19.38
C THR A 591 1.57 -16.54 18.63
N PRO A 592 0.30 -16.11 18.52
CA PRO A 592 -0.04 -14.80 17.96
C PRO A 592 0.61 -13.69 18.79
N VAL A 593 1.27 -12.73 18.15
CA VAL A 593 2.02 -11.66 18.85
C VAL A 593 1.08 -10.60 19.41
N VAL A 594 0.02 -10.27 18.67
CA VAL A 594 -0.93 -9.22 19.06
C VAL A 594 -2.00 -9.82 19.97
N PRO A 595 -2.20 -9.27 21.20
CA PRO A 595 -3.19 -9.78 22.15
C PRO A 595 -4.61 -9.80 21.57
N GLU A 596 -5.41 -10.80 21.93
CA GLU A 596 -6.76 -11.02 21.37
C GLU A 596 -7.72 -9.85 21.52
N LYS A 597 -7.57 -9.06 22.59
CA LYS A 597 -8.41 -7.89 22.88
C LYS A 597 -7.97 -6.62 22.16
N ALA A 598 -6.78 -6.61 21.56
CA ALA A 598 -6.26 -5.43 20.85
C ALA A 598 -7.03 -5.17 19.56
N PHE A 599 -7.04 -3.92 19.11
CA PHE A 599 -7.68 -3.52 17.84
C PHE A 599 -7.20 -4.37 16.66
N ALA A 600 -5.88 -4.56 16.54
CA ALA A 600 -5.26 -5.29 15.43
C ALA A 600 -5.08 -6.80 15.66
N ALA A 601 -5.70 -7.39 16.69
CA ALA A 601 -5.63 -8.82 17.00
C ALA A 601 -5.85 -9.70 15.74
N LEU A 602 -5.14 -10.82 15.62
CA LEU A 602 -5.36 -11.73 14.50
C LEU A 602 -6.76 -12.35 14.62
N ARG A 603 -7.63 -12.10 13.64
CA ARG A 603 -8.98 -12.68 13.53
C ARG A 603 -9.05 -13.50 12.26
N LEU A 604 -9.00 -14.82 12.42
CA LEU A 604 -9.11 -15.74 11.30
C LEU A 604 -10.59 -16.04 10.99
N PRO A 605 -10.95 -16.19 9.70
CA PRO A 605 -12.32 -16.55 9.35
C PRO A 605 -12.66 -17.94 9.87
N PHE A 606 -13.80 -18.04 10.54
CA PHE A 606 -14.40 -19.32 10.90
C PHE A 606 -15.25 -19.79 9.71
N LEU A 607 -14.82 -20.84 9.00
CA LEU A 607 -15.75 -21.59 8.15
C LEU A 607 -16.68 -22.32 9.12
N GLY A 608 -17.92 -21.83 9.25
CA GLY A 608 -18.92 -22.37 10.17
C GLY A 608 -19.00 -23.90 10.13
N MET A 609 -19.33 -24.53 11.26
CA MET A 609 -19.71 -25.95 11.24
C MET A 609 -20.87 -26.13 10.24
N PRO A 610 -20.88 -27.20 9.43
CA PRO A 610 -22.03 -27.51 8.58
C PRO A 610 -23.30 -27.56 9.43
N ALA A 611 -24.40 -27.02 8.92
CA ALA A 611 -25.69 -27.04 9.60
C ALA A 611 -26.00 -28.49 10.02
N VAL A 612 -26.11 -28.73 11.33
CA VAL A 612 -26.51 -30.03 11.86
C VAL A 612 -27.89 -30.33 11.28
N PRO A 613 -28.07 -31.43 10.53
CA PRO A 613 -29.38 -31.81 10.03
C PRO A 613 -30.35 -31.87 11.22
N PRO A 614 -31.55 -31.26 11.13
CA PRO A 614 -32.51 -31.36 12.21
C PRO A 614 -32.72 -32.84 12.53
N LYS A 615 -32.54 -33.18 13.81
CA LYS A 615 -32.74 -34.53 14.32
C LYS A 615 -34.09 -35.02 13.81
N ALA A 616 -34.08 -36.07 12.98
CA ALA A 616 -35.31 -36.65 12.45
C ALA A 616 -36.28 -36.89 13.61
N THR A 617 -37.35 -36.12 13.65
CA THR A 617 -38.41 -36.29 14.64
C THR A 617 -38.93 -37.70 14.47
N ALA A 618 -38.77 -38.50 15.52
CA ALA A 618 -39.25 -39.87 15.57
C ALA A 618 -40.71 -39.91 15.11
N THR A 619 -40.96 -40.70 14.07
CA THR A 619 -42.28 -40.99 13.53
C THR A 619 -43.21 -41.42 14.67
N PRO A 620 -44.38 -40.79 14.86
CA PRO A 620 -45.33 -41.27 15.83
C PRO A 620 -45.81 -42.66 15.41
N LYS A 621 -45.67 -43.65 16.31
CA LYS A 621 -46.29 -44.97 16.16
C LYS A 621 -47.80 -44.78 15.99
N ALA A 622 -48.34 -45.39 14.94
CA ALA A 622 -49.76 -45.52 14.70
C ALA A 622 -50.44 -46.30 15.84
N THR A 623 -51.50 -45.74 16.41
CA THR A 623 -52.51 -46.50 17.17
C THR A 623 -53.90 -46.01 16.80
N ALA A 624 -54.61 -46.93 16.15
CA ALA A 624 -56.05 -47.23 16.16
C ALA A 624 -57.09 -46.10 16.27
N THR A 625 -57.91 -46.02 15.22
CA THR A 625 -59.23 -45.37 15.12
C THR A 625 -60.27 -46.00 16.06
N PRO A 626 -61.38 -45.30 16.36
CA PRO A 626 -62.62 -45.67 15.65
C PRO A 626 -63.57 -44.50 15.27
N LYS A 627 -64.20 -44.65 14.09
CA LYS A 627 -65.61 -44.37 13.66
C LYS A 627 -66.30 -43.07 14.18
N ALA A 628 -67.07 -42.29 13.41
CA ALA A 628 -67.79 -42.54 12.16
C ALA A 628 -68.35 -41.24 11.53
N THR A 629 -68.70 -41.39 10.25
CA THR A 629 -69.87 -40.81 9.52
C THR A 629 -69.87 -39.38 8.96
N ALA A 630 -70.23 -39.38 7.66
CA ALA A 630 -71.00 -38.39 6.90
C ALA A 630 -70.22 -37.37 6.02
N THR A 631 -70.09 -37.79 4.75
CA THR A 631 -69.96 -37.07 3.46
C THR A 631 -71.01 -35.96 3.23
N PRO A 632 -71.08 -35.28 2.05
CA PRO A 632 -70.04 -34.80 1.10
C PRO A 632 -70.32 -33.37 0.54
N LYS A 633 -69.36 -32.80 -0.22
CA LYS A 633 -69.48 -32.11 -1.54
C LYS A 633 -68.42 -31.00 -1.69
N ALA A 634 -67.48 -31.17 -2.62
CA ALA A 634 -67.51 -30.73 -4.04
C ALA A 634 -67.08 -29.25 -4.16
N ALA A 635 -65.89 -28.99 -4.72
CA ALA A 635 -65.65 -28.65 -6.14
C ALA A 635 -66.15 -27.23 -6.46
N ALA A 636 -65.47 -26.35 -7.18
CA ALA A 636 -64.18 -26.34 -7.86
C ALA A 636 -63.92 -24.88 -8.31
N THR A 637 -62.67 -24.60 -8.67
CA THR A 637 -62.21 -23.74 -9.79
C THR A 637 -62.57 -22.25 -9.89
N ALA A 638 -61.48 -21.46 -10.03
CA ALA A 638 -61.22 -20.45 -11.07
C ALA A 638 -62.08 -19.17 -11.05
N GLU A 639 -61.67 -17.99 -11.51
CA GLU A 639 -60.44 -17.35 -11.96
C GLU A 639 -60.80 -15.85 -12.11
N LEU A 640 -59.78 -14.99 -12.13
CA LEU A 640 -59.69 -13.74 -12.91
C LEU A 640 -60.50 -12.47 -12.56
N LYS A 641 -59.68 -11.41 -12.41
CA LYS A 641 -59.76 -10.06 -13.01
C LYS A 641 -60.61 -8.94 -12.37
N ALA A 642 -59.84 -7.97 -11.88
CA ALA A 642 -59.75 -6.59 -12.38
C ALA A 642 -60.70 -5.50 -11.85
N THR A 643 -60.02 -4.44 -11.39
CA THR A 643 -60.27 -2.99 -11.54
C THR A 643 -61.42 -2.33 -10.76
N ALA A 644 -60.99 -1.55 -9.77
CA ALA A 644 -61.29 -0.12 -9.51
C ALA A 644 -62.75 0.35 -9.45
N GLU A 645 -63.16 0.88 -8.30
CA GLU A 645 -63.65 2.27 -8.20
C GLU A 645 -63.73 2.78 -6.75
N LEU A 646 -63.63 4.11 -6.64
CA LEU A 646 -63.50 4.95 -5.46
C LEU A 646 -64.72 4.95 -4.50
N LYS A 647 -64.46 5.19 -3.21
CA LYS A 647 -65.20 6.19 -2.42
C LYS A 647 -64.40 6.65 -1.20
N ALA A 648 -64.47 7.96 -0.97
CA ALA A 648 -63.69 8.77 -0.04
C ALA A 648 -64.29 8.80 1.39
N THR A 649 -63.59 9.58 2.25
CA THR A 649 -63.84 10.01 3.65
C THR A 649 -63.34 8.99 4.69
N GLU A 650 -62.48 9.31 5.66
CA GLU A 650 -62.21 10.54 6.43
C GLU A 650 -60.79 10.46 7.05
N GLU A 651 -60.10 11.60 7.26
CA GLU A 651 -58.80 11.72 7.94
C GLU A 651 -58.87 11.48 9.47
N PRO A 652 -57.72 11.17 10.11
CA PRO A 652 -57.31 12.05 11.20
C PRO A 652 -55.80 12.37 11.28
N LYS A 653 -55.54 13.68 11.44
CA LYS A 653 -54.53 14.39 12.26
C LYS A 653 -53.14 13.76 12.48
N VAL A 654 -52.17 14.43 11.88
CA VAL A 654 -50.72 14.39 12.17
C VAL A 654 -50.42 15.19 13.46
N THR A 655 -49.65 14.58 14.37
CA THR A 655 -49.03 15.22 15.53
C THR A 655 -47.67 15.84 15.16
N GLU A 656 -47.44 17.07 15.60
CA GLU A 656 -46.25 17.89 15.39
C GLU A 656 -44.97 17.32 16.04
N GLU A 657 -43.86 17.37 15.30
CA GLU A 657 -42.49 17.23 15.82
C GLU A 657 -41.95 18.58 16.33
N PRO A 658 -41.12 18.60 17.40
CA PRO A 658 -40.64 19.85 17.99
C PRO A 658 -39.46 20.44 17.21
N LYS A 659 -39.54 21.75 16.95
CA LYS A 659 -38.44 22.59 16.43
C LYS A 659 -37.26 22.61 17.40
N VAL A 660 -36.10 22.12 16.95
CA VAL A 660 -34.80 22.40 17.56
C VAL A 660 -34.18 23.60 16.84
N THR A 661 -34.01 24.70 17.57
CA THR A 661 -33.35 25.94 17.13
C THR A 661 -31.83 25.77 17.17
N MET A 662 -31.17 25.94 16.02
CA MET A 662 -29.70 25.97 15.90
C MET A 662 -29.15 27.32 16.41
N PRO A 663 -28.09 27.35 17.24
CA PRO A 663 -27.43 28.60 17.61
C PRO A 663 -26.56 29.14 16.46
N ARG A 664 -26.56 30.47 16.28
CA ARG A 664 -25.71 31.20 15.31
C ARG A 664 -24.22 31.04 15.63
N PRO A 665 -23.34 31.02 14.62
CA PRO A 665 -21.88 31.02 14.83
C PRO A 665 -21.39 32.36 15.39
N ALA A 666 -20.48 32.30 16.35
CA ALA A 666 -19.81 33.46 16.94
C ALA A 666 -18.93 34.18 15.90
N GLY A 667 -19.01 35.52 15.87
CA GLY A 667 -18.16 36.37 15.04
C GLY A 667 -16.68 36.36 15.49
N PRO A 668 -15.78 36.94 14.69
CA PRO A 668 -14.35 36.96 14.99
C PRO A 668 -14.06 37.85 16.21
N PRO A 669 -13.01 37.54 17.01
CA PRO A 669 -12.66 38.36 18.16
C PRO A 669 -12.07 39.71 17.73
N GLU A 670 -12.47 40.77 18.44
CA GLU A 670 -11.91 42.11 18.35
C GLU A 670 -10.45 42.15 18.87
N PRO A 671 -9.60 43.08 18.38
CA PRO A 671 -8.19 43.12 18.72
C PRO A 671 -7.95 43.63 20.14
N GLU A 672 -7.18 42.88 20.93
CA GLU A 672 -6.73 43.31 22.25
C GLU A 672 -5.78 44.52 22.15
N GLU A 673 -6.09 45.49 22.99
CA GLU A 673 -5.42 46.77 23.20
C GLU A 673 -4.01 46.53 23.79
N GLN A 674 -2.98 46.99 23.08
CA GLN A 674 -1.60 46.99 23.55
C GLN A 674 -1.45 47.93 24.73
N VAL A 675 -1.19 47.37 25.92
CA VAL A 675 -0.67 48.15 27.06
C VAL A 675 0.83 48.35 26.87
N ASP A 676 1.18 49.63 26.71
CA ASP A 676 2.50 50.19 26.59
C ASP A 676 3.24 50.14 27.94
N THR A 677 4.34 49.40 28.03
CA THR A 677 5.35 49.60 29.09
C THR A 677 6.74 49.72 28.48
N VAL A 678 7.07 50.96 28.12
CA VAL A 678 8.44 51.43 27.95
C VAL A 678 9.14 51.43 29.31
N ARG A 679 10.29 50.74 29.41
CA ARG A 679 11.54 51.34 29.91
C ARG A 679 12.77 50.45 29.69
N GLN A 680 13.68 51.01 28.89
CA GLN A 680 15.14 51.08 29.07
C GLN A 680 15.99 49.83 28.77
N ALA A 681 16.62 49.86 27.58
CA ALA A 681 18.08 49.79 27.46
C ALA A 681 18.53 50.39 26.10
N LYS A 682 19.54 51.27 26.14
CA LYS A 682 20.17 51.97 25.01
C LYS A 682 21.10 51.05 24.18
N PRO A 683 21.47 51.45 22.95
CA PRO A 683 22.20 50.62 21.99
C PRO A 683 23.73 50.78 22.06
N VAL A 684 24.39 49.68 21.65
CA VAL A 684 25.63 49.52 20.86
C VAL A 684 26.84 50.41 21.18
N ASP A 685 27.98 49.77 21.47
CA ASP A 685 29.27 50.22 20.95
C ASP A 685 30.15 49.02 20.57
N THR A 686 30.56 49.01 19.30
CA THR A 686 31.55 48.11 18.69
C THR A 686 32.81 48.91 18.38
N ALA A 687 33.91 48.58 19.04
CA ALA A 687 35.29 48.85 18.64
C ALA A 687 36.13 47.70 19.24
N GLY A 688 37.06 47.01 18.57
CA GLY A 688 37.89 47.40 17.45
C GLY A 688 39.36 47.41 17.93
N ALA A 689 40.22 46.61 17.27
CA ALA A 689 41.69 46.47 17.44
C ALA A 689 42.16 45.58 18.63
N ALA A 690 43.23 44.78 18.54
CA ALA A 690 44.15 44.32 17.49
C ALA A 690 45.05 43.24 18.12
N GLY A 691 45.70 42.39 17.33
CA GLY A 691 46.83 41.57 17.80
C GLY A 691 47.09 40.32 16.98
N ALA A 692 48.13 40.36 16.15
CA ALA A 692 48.48 39.38 15.14
C ALA A 692 49.47 38.29 15.62
N ALA A 693 49.59 37.27 14.76
CA ALA A 693 50.78 36.46 14.46
C ALA A 693 51.12 35.24 15.36
N GLY A 694 51.36 34.11 14.70
CA GLY A 694 52.00 32.92 15.29
C GLY A 694 51.77 31.65 14.48
N ALA A 695 52.65 31.41 13.51
CA ALA A 695 52.71 30.22 12.66
C ALA A 695 53.12 28.94 13.42
N ALA A 696 52.68 27.77 12.95
CA ALA A 696 53.49 26.56 12.69
C ALA A 696 52.59 25.29 12.61
N GLY A 697 52.72 24.52 11.52
CA GLY A 697 52.35 23.10 11.47
C GLY A 697 53.33 22.23 12.28
N PRO A 698 53.13 20.91 12.42
CA PRO A 698 53.21 19.96 11.29
C PRO A 698 52.14 18.84 11.33
N VAL A 699 51.70 18.28 10.20
CA VAL A 699 52.19 17.04 9.55
C VAL A 699 52.64 15.94 10.52
N GLY A 700 51.87 14.84 10.59
CA GLY A 700 52.23 13.57 11.22
C GLY A 700 51.25 12.48 10.80
N THR A 701 51.77 11.50 10.07
CA THR A 701 51.11 10.35 9.45
C THR A 701 50.83 9.18 10.41
N ALA A 702 49.85 8.35 10.04
CA ALA A 702 49.72 6.91 10.30
C ALA A 702 49.53 6.42 11.76
N GLU A 703 48.30 5.97 12.07
CA GLU A 703 47.91 4.55 12.14
C GLU A 703 46.38 4.42 12.02
#